data_AF-R0AHL3-F1
#
_entry.id   AF-R0AHL3-F1
#
_cell.length_a   1.000
_cell.length_b   1.000
_cell.length_c   1.000
_cell.angle_alpha   90.00
_cell.angle_beta   90.00
_cell.angle_gamma   90.00
#
_symmetry.space_group_name_H-M   'P 1'
#
loop_
_entity.id
_entity.type
_entity.pdbx_description
1 polymer ?
#
loop_
_entity_poly.entity_id
_entity_poly.type
_entity_poly.pdbx_seq_one_letter_code
_entity_poly.pdbx_strand_id
1 'polypeptide(L)'
;MVLGILAHVDAGKTTLSEALLYLAGSIRKMGRVDNRDAFLDTYALERARGITIFSKQAALTWEGMPMTLLDTPGHVDFSAEMERTLQVLDYAVLVISGADGVQSHTITLWRLLAKYRIPVFLFVNKMDQPGTDREQRMRELQKRLDDGCADFAGAGTEEFREHAAMCDETLLERYLETGDVEDDEIRRLIKERRLFPCFFGSALKLTGVEELLGGIRRWAMVPNYPQEFEAKVYKISRDDQGNRLTHLKITGGSLKVKGIISGGNTEKPSETWQEKVNQIRVYSGDRYETVAEAEAGTICAVSGLTRTYPGQGLGAGQDSMVPVLEPVLNYQVKLPEGCDGAVMLPKFRQLEEEDPLLRVVWNEELKEISMQLMGEVQIEVLKSLIEERFGIQVEFGTGNIVYKETISGTVEGVGHFEPLRHYAEVHLLMEPGERGSGLQFETRCSEDDLDRNWQRLVLTHLEERVHRGVLTGAAITDMKITLVAGRAHNKHTEGGDFRQATYRALRQGLMEASCILLEPWYTFRLEVPEASIGRAMTDIEKRCGTCVIEENRQGQAVLTGQAPVAAMRGYQSEVISYTRGQGRLACTLKGYEPCHNSREIIEQTGYDPDRDMENPTGSVFCAHGAGFVVSWDRVKEYMHVDSGIVIESPGGEEREGEKSPFSGRNQGQSSAGQNACAETWLSTDEIDAILERTFYSNSRDKSARKGYPGKSRGSRSAAAYSGPVTRTYQKQEARQEYLLVDGYNIIFAWEELRELALDNMDGARGRLMDLLCNYQAIRKCCLMVVFDAYRVAGHATEVSEYHNIQVVYTKEAETADQYIEKFAHENARRFDVSVATSDGVEQVIILGQGCRLISARELKEELDRVNGMLREEYLDQPGLKRNRLYDILPEEVIRQMREAAGEDKKD
;
A
#
# COMPACT_ATOMS: atom_id res chain seq x y z
N MET A 1 -18.13 -38.28 -15.89
CA MET A 1 -18.36 -37.82 -14.49
C MET A 1 -17.10 -37.15 -13.98
N VAL A 2 -17.24 -36.04 -13.24
CA VAL A 2 -16.13 -35.29 -12.64
C VAL A 2 -16.04 -35.59 -11.14
N LEU A 3 -14.88 -36.08 -10.72
CA LEU A 3 -14.57 -36.42 -9.33
C LEU A 3 -13.49 -35.47 -8.80
N GLY A 4 -13.75 -34.76 -7.71
CA GLY A 4 -12.73 -33.95 -7.05
C GLY A 4 -12.14 -34.67 -5.84
N ILE A 5 -10.83 -34.65 -5.65
CA ILE A 5 -10.21 -35.12 -4.40
C ILE A 5 -9.86 -33.90 -3.55
N LEU A 6 -10.37 -33.91 -2.32
CA LEU A 6 -10.16 -32.87 -1.32
C LEU A 6 -9.56 -33.49 -0.07
N ALA A 7 -8.62 -32.78 0.55
CA ALA A 7 -8.05 -33.22 1.81
C ALA A 7 -7.42 -32.04 2.55
N HIS A 8 -7.23 -32.19 3.86
CA HIS A 8 -6.29 -31.33 4.56
C HIS A 8 -4.84 -31.63 4.14
N VAL A 9 -3.93 -30.70 4.44
CA VAL A 9 -2.48 -30.84 4.24
C VAL A 9 -2.01 -32.17 4.85
N ASP A 10 -1.12 -32.85 4.13
CA ASP A 10 -0.54 -34.14 4.51
C ASP A 10 -1.51 -35.32 4.68
N ALA A 11 -2.81 -35.20 4.39
CA ALA A 11 -3.74 -36.34 4.46
C ALA A 11 -3.48 -37.41 3.36
N GLY A 12 -2.58 -37.13 2.40
CA GLY A 12 -2.20 -38.04 1.32
C GLY A 12 -3.11 -37.96 0.09
N LYS A 13 -3.63 -36.76 -0.19
CA LYS A 13 -4.44 -36.42 -1.36
C LYS A 13 -3.78 -36.83 -2.67
N THR A 14 -2.60 -36.27 -2.97
CA THR A 14 -1.85 -36.56 -4.19
C THR A 14 -1.50 -38.04 -4.28
N THR A 15 -1.13 -38.68 -3.16
CA THR A 15 -0.87 -40.13 -3.10
C THR A 15 -2.10 -40.96 -3.48
N LEU A 16 -3.30 -40.55 -3.05
CA LEU A 16 -4.54 -41.21 -3.47
C LEU A 16 -4.81 -40.97 -4.96
N SER A 17 -4.63 -39.75 -5.45
CA SER A 17 -4.79 -39.40 -6.86
C SER A 17 -3.88 -40.26 -7.76
N GLU A 18 -2.60 -40.41 -7.38
CA GLU A 18 -1.64 -41.31 -8.05
C GLU A 18 -2.11 -42.77 -8.03
N ALA A 19 -2.58 -43.26 -6.88
CA ALA A 19 -3.06 -44.64 -6.73
C ALA A 19 -4.26 -44.93 -7.64
N LEU A 20 -5.22 -44.00 -7.71
CA LEU A 20 -6.40 -44.12 -8.58
C LEU A 20 -6.00 -44.15 -10.06
N LEU A 21 -5.08 -43.27 -10.47
CA LEU A 21 -4.57 -43.23 -11.85
C LEU A 21 -3.79 -44.49 -12.22
N TYR A 22 -3.00 -45.03 -11.28
CA TYR A 22 -2.22 -46.24 -11.49
C TYR A 22 -3.11 -47.46 -11.65
N LEU A 23 -4.08 -47.64 -10.75
CA LEU A 23 -5.02 -48.77 -10.81
C LEU A 23 -5.91 -48.72 -12.05
N ALA A 24 -6.38 -47.53 -12.44
CA ALA A 24 -7.13 -47.36 -13.67
C ALA A 24 -6.29 -47.54 -14.96
N GLY A 25 -4.98 -47.74 -14.84
CA GLY A 25 -4.07 -47.94 -15.97
C GLY A 25 -3.72 -46.65 -16.73
N SER A 26 -4.10 -45.48 -16.23
CA SER A 26 -3.78 -44.17 -16.83
C SER A 26 -2.29 -43.84 -16.74
N ILE A 27 -1.61 -44.30 -15.68
CA ILE A 27 -0.16 -44.14 -15.51
C ILE A 27 0.54 -45.50 -15.36
N ARG A 28 1.75 -45.62 -15.91
CA ARG A 28 2.53 -46.88 -15.92
C ARG A 28 3.30 -47.13 -14.62
N LYS A 29 3.61 -46.08 -13.87
CA LYS A 29 4.36 -46.11 -12.62
C LYS A 29 3.74 -45.09 -11.67
N MET A 30 3.64 -45.46 -10.41
CA MET A 30 3.15 -44.59 -9.35
C MET A 30 4.28 -43.66 -8.89
N GLY A 31 4.05 -42.34 -8.91
CA GLY A 31 4.95 -41.35 -8.33
C GLY A 31 4.74 -41.20 -6.82
N ARG A 32 5.65 -40.48 -6.15
CA ARG A 32 5.58 -40.10 -4.74
C ARG A 32 5.90 -38.62 -4.55
N VAL A 33 5.15 -38.00 -3.65
CA VAL A 33 5.39 -36.61 -3.22
C VAL A 33 6.76 -36.49 -2.55
N ASP A 34 7.10 -37.42 -1.64
CA ASP A 34 8.40 -37.44 -0.94
C ASP A 34 9.60 -37.57 -1.89
N ASN A 35 9.41 -38.28 -3.00
CA ASN A 35 10.45 -38.46 -4.03
C ASN A 35 10.43 -37.37 -5.10
N ARG A 36 9.49 -36.40 -5.01
CA ARG A 36 9.31 -35.30 -5.96
C ARG A 36 9.01 -35.74 -7.40
N ASP A 37 8.41 -36.91 -7.58
CA ASP A 37 8.12 -37.52 -8.88
C ASP A 37 6.62 -37.81 -9.09
N ALA A 38 5.74 -37.22 -8.27
CA ALA A 38 4.30 -37.26 -8.48
C ALA A 38 3.93 -36.69 -9.86
N PHE A 39 3.09 -37.41 -10.60
CA PHE A 39 2.59 -37.06 -11.93
C PHE A 39 1.75 -35.79 -11.90
N LEU A 40 0.98 -35.58 -10.83
CA LEU A 40 0.14 -34.39 -10.66
C LEU A 40 0.88 -33.20 -10.06
N ASP A 41 2.06 -33.33 -9.46
CA ASP A 41 2.81 -32.17 -8.95
C ASP A 41 3.92 -31.82 -9.96
N THR A 42 3.61 -30.91 -10.88
CA THR A 42 4.44 -30.56 -12.04
C THR A 42 5.14 -29.22 -11.86
N TYR A 43 4.58 -28.34 -11.03
CA TYR A 43 5.21 -27.07 -10.69
C TYR A 43 6.39 -27.28 -9.72
N ALA A 44 7.49 -26.54 -9.92
CA ALA A 44 8.70 -26.74 -9.14
C ALA A 44 8.48 -26.55 -7.64
N LEU A 45 7.67 -25.55 -7.26
CA LEU A 45 7.37 -25.29 -5.84
C LEU A 45 6.47 -26.36 -5.23
N GLU A 46 5.54 -26.95 -6.01
CA GLU A 46 4.71 -28.08 -5.54
C GLU A 46 5.61 -29.27 -5.15
N ARG A 47 6.58 -29.60 -6.00
CA ARG A 47 7.57 -30.65 -5.74
C ARG A 47 8.50 -30.32 -4.57
N ALA A 48 8.90 -29.06 -4.42
CA ALA A 48 9.80 -28.63 -3.36
C ALA A 48 9.14 -28.69 -1.98
N ARG A 49 7.88 -28.25 -1.91
CA ARG A 49 7.09 -28.15 -0.67
C ARG A 49 6.26 -29.40 -0.37
N GLY A 50 6.05 -30.28 -1.36
CA GLY A 50 5.20 -31.46 -1.22
C GLY A 50 3.71 -31.14 -1.07
N ILE A 51 3.27 -30.01 -1.62
CA ILE A 51 1.86 -29.55 -1.56
C ILE A 51 1.34 -29.31 -2.98
N THR A 52 0.04 -29.55 -3.18
CA THR A 52 -0.65 -29.16 -4.43
C THR A 52 -1.09 -27.71 -4.33
N ILE A 53 -0.65 -26.89 -5.29
CA ILE A 53 -0.94 -25.45 -5.35
C ILE A 53 -2.01 -25.20 -6.41
N PHE A 54 -1.88 -25.81 -7.58
CA PHE A 54 -2.81 -25.62 -8.68
C PHE A 54 -3.70 -26.83 -8.88
N SER A 55 -4.99 -26.60 -9.14
CA SER A 55 -5.89 -27.67 -9.53
C SER A 55 -5.52 -28.24 -10.89
N LYS A 56 -5.41 -29.58 -10.95
CA LYS A 56 -5.07 -30.33 -12.16
C LYS A 56 -6.08 -31.42 -12.47
N GLN A 57 -6.23 -31.66 -13.77
CA GLN A 57 -7.15 -32.66 -14.28
C GLN A 57 -6.41 -33.88 -14.84
N ALA A 58 -6.97 -35.06 -14.59
CA ALA A 58 -6.50 -36.31 -15.18
C ALA A 58 -7.68 -37.17 -15.61
N ALA A 59 -7.60 -37.72 -16.82
CA ALA A 59 -8.61 -38.65 -17.31
C ALA A 59 -8.31 -40.07 -16.81
N LEU A 60 -9.34 -40.76 -16.34
CA LEU A 60 -9.25 -42.16 -15.95
C LEU A 60 -10.50 -42.91 -16.35
N THR A 61 -10.36 -44.18 -16.72
CA THR A 61 -11.49 -45.05 -17.04
C THR A 61 -11.40 -46.27 -16.14
N TRP A 62 -12.36 -46.41 -15.24
CA TRP A 62 -12.46 -47.59 -14.40
C TRP A 62 -13.54 -48.49 -14.96
N GLU A 63 -13.15 -49.65 -15.49
CA GLU A 63 -14.08 -50.75 -15.70
C GLU A 63 -15.25 -50.39 -16.65
N GLY A 64 -14.98 -49.50 -17.62
CA GLY A 64 -15.92 -48.97 -18.61
C GLY A 64 -16.59 -47.63 -18.25
N MET A 65 -16.34 -47.09 -17.05
CA MET A 65 -16.86 -45.79 -16.61
C MET A 65 -15.79 -44.69 -16.78
N PRO A 66 -15.96 -43.74 -17.72
CA PRO A 66 -15.04 -42.62 -17.89
C PRO A 66 -15.24 -41.56 -16.80
N MET A 67 -14.14 -41.18 -16.17
CA MET A 67 -14.09 -40.19 -15.09
C MET A 67 -13.00 -39.15 -15.37
N THR A 68 -13.25 -37.92 -14.97
CA THR A 68 -12.24 -36.87 -14.90
C THR A 68 -11.95 -36.57 -13.44
N LEU A 69 -10.70 -36.79 -13.05
CA LEU A 69 -10.23 -36.50 -11.72
C LEU A 69 -9.72 -35.06 -11.65
N LEU A 70 -10.23 -34.27 -10.70
CA LEU A 70 -9.70 -32.97 -10.35
C LEU A 70 -9.01 -33.04 -8.99
N ASP A 71 -7.70 -32.84 -9.00
CA ASP A 71 -6.93 -32.77 -7.78
C ASP A 71 -6.95 -31.31 -7.27
N THR A 72 -7.46 -31.08 -6.05
CA THR A 72 -7.67 -29.71 -5.51
C THR A 72 -6.60 -29.33 -4.50
N PRO A 73 -6.22 -28.06 -4.33
CA PRO A 73 -5.31 -27.66 -3.27
C PRO A 73 -5.87 -28.00 -1.88
N GLY A 74 -5.01 -28.53 -0.99
CA GLY A 74 -5.39 -28.91 0.38
C GLY A 74 -4.92 -27.93 1.47
N HIS A 75 -4.18 -26.89 1.06
CA HIS A 75 -3.66 -25.87 1.95
C HIS A 75 -4.64 -24.68 2.06
N VAL A 76 -4.75 -24.11 3.26
CA VAL A 76 -5.68 -23.01 3.56
C VAL A 76 -5.47 -21.79 2.65
N ASP A 77 -4.22 -21.44 2.34
CA ASP A 77 -3.86 -20.32 1.46
C ASP A 77 -4.36 -20.46 0.01
N PHE A 78 -4.70 -21.66 -0.46
CA PHE A 78 -5.22 -21.91 -1.81
C PHE A 78 -6.70 -22.30 -1.78
N SER A 79 -7.41 -21.98 -0.69
CA SER A 79 -8.81 -22.36 -0.55
C SER A 79 -9.71 -21.67 -1.59
N ALA A 80 -9.31 -20.49 -2.06
CA ALA A 80 -9.88 -19.79 -3.21
C ALA A 80 -9.93 -20.66 -4.49
N GLU A 81 -8.80 -21.25 -4.88
CA GLU A 81 -8.70 -22.12 -6.06
C GLU A 81 -9.47 -23.42 -5.86
N MET A 82 -9.42 -23.99 -4.65
CA MET A 82 -10.20 -25.17 -4.29
C MET A 82 -11.71 -24.90 -4.38
N GLU A 83 -12.19 -23.78 -3.84
CA GLU A 83 -13.62 -23.41 -3.88
C GLU A 83 -14.13 -23.21 -5.31
N ARG A 84 -13.33 -22.59 -6.18
CA ARG A 84 -13.67 -22.47 -7.62
C ARG A 84 -13.82 -23.84 -8.28
N THR A 85 -12.97 -24.79 -7.92
CA THR A 85 -13.00 -26.14 -8.48
C THR A 85 -14.23 -26.94 -8.01
N LEU A 86 -14.73 -26.68 -6.79
CA LEU A 86 -15.96 -27.32 -6.28
C LEU A 86 -17.16 -27.11 -7.22
N GLN A 87 -17.24 -25.96 -7.87
CA GLN A 87 -18.39 -25.56 -8.69
C GLN A 87 -18.62 -26.43 -9.92
N VAL A 88 -17.63 -27.23 -10.33
CA VAL A 88 -17.67 -28.12 -11.49
C VAL A 88 -17.63 -29.61 -11.12
N LEU A 89 -17.61 -29.96 -9.84
CA LEU A 89 -17.60 -31.35 -9.40
C LEU A 89 -18.99 -31.98 -9.48
N ASP A 90 -19.05 -33.25 -9.87
CA ASP A 90 -20.26 -34.08 -9.69
C ASP A 90 -20.22 -34.81 -8.35
N TYR A 91 -19.05 -35.30 -7.97
CA TYR A 91 -18.79 -35.98 -6.70
C TYR A 91 -17.45 -35.51 -6.14
N ALA A 92 -17.31 -35.61 -4.81
CA ALA A 92 -16.06 -35.36 -4.12
C ALA A 92 -15.60 -36.59 -3.34
N VAL A 93 -14.29 -36.84 -3.29
CA VAL A 93 -13.64 -37.73 -2.34
C VAL A 93 -12.96 -36.87 -1.29
N LEU A 94 -13.46 -36.92 -0.05
CA LEU A 94 -12.84 -36.24 1.08
C LEU A 94 -11.90 -37.22 1.79
N VAL A 95 -10.60 -36.95 1.69
CA VAL A 95 -9.54 -37.77 2.27
C VAL A 95 -9.21 -37.29 3.67
N ILE A 96 -9.21 -38.22 4.61
CA ILE A 96 -8.96 -37.96 6.03
C ILE A 96 -7.81 -38.87 6.48
N SER A 97 -6.83 -38.31 7.17
CA SER A 97 -5.74 -39.11 7.75
C SER A 97 -6.26 -39.93 8.93
N GLY A 98 -6.07 -41.25 8.90
CA GLY A 98 -6.45 -42.15 9.99
C GLY A 98 -5.64 -41.92 11.27
N ALA A 99 -4.43 -41.36 11.16
CA ALA A 99 -3.62 -40.96 12.31
C ALA A 99 -4.12 -39.65 12.92
N ASP A 100 -4.40 -38.65 12.08
CA ASP A 100 -4.72 -37.29 12.53
C ASP A 100 -6.21 -37.09 12.82
N GLY A 101 -7.09 -37.87 12.19
CA GLY A 101 -8.55 -37.73 12.34
C GLY A 101 -9.13 -36.50 11.66
N VAL A 102 -10.28 -36.05 12.17
CA VAL A 102 -11.02 -34.91 11.62
C VAL A 102 -10.35 -33.61 12.05
N GLN A 103 -9.64 -32.98 11.12
CA GLN A 103 -8.98 -31.69 11.33
C GLN A 103 -9.91 -30.49 11.09
N SER A 104 -9.50 -29.32 11.56
CA SER A 104 -10.28 -28.07 11.42
C SER A 104 -10.54 -27.70 9.96
N HIS A 105 -9.55 -27.87 9.09
CA HIS A 105 -9.72 -27.64 7.66
C HIS A 105 -10.66 -28.67 7.02
N THR A 106 -10.64 -29.94 7.48
CA THR A 106 -11.60 -30.97 7.04
C THR A 106 -13.05 -30.53 7.28
N ILE A 107 -13.32 -29.89 8.43
CA ILE A 107 -14.65 -29.34 8.73
C ILE A 107 -14.99 -28.18 7.79
N THR A 108 -14.02 -27.33 7.45
CA THR A 108 -14.20 -26.27 6.45
C THR A 108 -14.57 -26.86 5.09
N LEU A 109 -13.83 -27.86 4.62
CA LEU A 109 -14.12 -28.59 3.38
C LEU A 109 -15.51 -29.21 3.41
N TRP A 110 -15.89 -29.85 4.52
CA TRP A 110 -17.20 -30.46 4.71
C TRP A 110 -18.34 -29.44 4.56
N ARG A 111 -18.20 -28.26 5.21
CA ARG A 111 -19.18 -27.17 5.11
C ARG A 111 -19.27 -26.61 3.68
N LEU A 112 -18.15 -26.48 2.97
CA LEU A 112 -18.15 -26.04 1.58
C LEU A 112 -18.87 -27.06 0.68
N LEU A 113 -18.54 -28.35 0.82
CA LEU A 113 -19.21 -29.43 0.07
C LEU A 113 -20.73 -29.46 0.32
N ALA A 114 -21.16 -29.17 1.57
CA ALA A 114 -22.56 -29.00 1.90
C ALA A 114 -23.19 -27.78 1.23
N LYS A 115 -22.52 -26.62 1.26
CA LYS A 115 -22.99 -25.38 0.61
C LYS A 115 -23.20 -25.56 -0.90
N TYR A 116 -22.25 -26.22 -1.57
CA TYR A 116 -22.32 -26.51 -3.00
C TYR A 116 -23.17 -27.75 -3.34
N ARG A 117 -23.75 -28.43 -2.35
CA ARG A 117 -24.57 -29.65 -2.49
C ARG A 117 -23.88 -30.77 -3.27
N ILE A 118 -22.57 -30.93 -3.09
CA ILE A 118 -21.77 -31.94 -3.78
C ILE A 118 -21.81 -33.24 -2.97
N PRO A 119 -22.27 -34.38 -3.53
CA PRO A 119 -22.19 -35.68 -2.87
C PRO A 119 -20.75 -36.10 -2.54
N VAL A 120 -20.53 -36.77 -1.40
CA VAL A 120 -19.18 -37.03 -0.86
C VAL A 120 -18.97 -38.51 -0.56
N PHE A 121 -17.83 -39.02 -1.02
CA PHE A 121 -17.21 -40.26 -0.56
C PHE A 121 -16.09 -39.92 0.43
N LEU A 122 -16.06 -40.59 1.57
CA LEU A 122 -15.03 -40.43 2.59
C LEU A 122 -13.98 -41.53 2.42
N PHE A 123 -12.70 -41.16 2.37
CA PHE A 123 -11.59 -42.11 2.37
C PHE A 123 -10.66 -41.84 3.55
N VAL A 124 -10.67 -42.74 4.53
CA VAL A 124 -9.76 -42.69 5.67
C VAL A 124 -8.44 -43.36 5.27
N ASN A 125 -7.44 -42.53 4.98
CA ASN A 125 -6.13 -42.91 4.49
C ASN A 125 -5.14 -43.18 5.64
N LYS A 126 -3.95 -43.70 5.33
CA LYS A 126 -2.87 -43.98 6.31
C LYS A 126 -3.28 -44.91 7.46
N MET A 127 -4.23 -45.81 7.23
CA MET A 127 -4.66 -46.83 8.21
C MET A 127 -3.59 -47.90 8.48
N ASP A 128 -2.43 -47.80 7.83
CA ASP A 128 -1.27 -48.66 8.07
C ASP A 128 -0.34 -48.15 9.18
N GLN A 129 -0.61 -46.96 9.73
CA GLN A 129 0.17 -46.36 10.80
C GLN A 129 -0.20 -46.93 12.18
N PRO A 130 0.76 -47.01 13.13
CA PRO A 130 0.47 -47.50 14.47
C PRO A 130 -0.49 -46.55 15.20
N GLY A 131 -1.51 -47.11 15.86
CA GLY A 131 -2.51 -46.35 16.62
C GLY A 131 -3.74 -45.92 15.85
N THR A 132 -3.90 -46.35 14.59
CA THR A 132 -5.15 -46.13 13.83
C THR A 132 -6.15 -47.25 14.10
N ASP A 133 -7.32 -46.91 14.63
CA ASP A 133 -8.42 -47.84 14.88
C ASP A 133 -9.64 -47.49 14.02
N ARG A 134 -10.16 -48.48 13.29
CA ARG A 134 -11.25 -48.28 12.30
C ARG A 134 -12.56 -47.86 12.98
N GLU A 135 -12.96 -48.53 14.06
CA GLU A 135 -14.21 -48.23 14.76
C GLU A 135 -14.17 -46.86 15.45
N GLN A 136 -13.04 -46.53 16.06
CA GLN A 136 -12.84 -45.24 16.70
C GLN A 136 -12.94 -44.10 15.67
N ARG A 137 -12.33 -44.25 14.49
CA ARG A 137 -12.43 -43.25 13.42
C ARG A 137 -13.85 -43.17 12.88
N MET A 138 -14.54 -44.28 12.74
CA MET A 138 -15.94 -44.28 12.32
C MET A 138 -16.83 -43.48 13.27
N ARG A 139 -16.70 -43.71 14.59
CA ARG A 139 -17.40 -42.94 15.62
C ARG A 139 -17.04 -41.45 15.60
N GLU A 140 -15.78 -41.13 15.30
CA GLU A 140 -15.33 -39.74 15.15
C GLU A 140 -15.99 -39.05 13.94
N LEU A 141 -16.07 -39.73 12.79
CA LEU A 141 -16.72 -39.21 11.58
C LEU A 141 -18.20 -38.94 11.83
N GLN A 142 -18.92 -39.88 12.44
CA GLN A 142 -20.33 -39.71 12.79
C GLN A 142 -20.54 -38.50 13.71
N LYS A 143 -19.75 -38.40 14.78
CA LYS A 143 -19.89 -37.32 15.76
C LYS A 143 -19.50 -35.93 15.23
N ARG A 144 -18.49 -35.83 14.35
CA ARG A 144 -17.91 -34.54 13.95
C ARG A 144 -18.32 -34.07 12.56
N LEU A 145 -18.73 -34.97 11.67
CA LEU A 145 -19.17 -34.64 10.31
C LEU A 145 -20.69 -34.77 10.19
N ASP A 146 -21.20 -35.99 10.32
CA ASP A 146 -22.63 -36.30 10.19
C ASP A 146 -22.94 -37.75 10.62
N ASP A 147 -24.07 -37.97 11.32
CA ASP A 147 -24.51 -39.30 11.75
C ASP A 147 -24.78 -40.27 10.58
N GLY A 148 -25.04 -39.74 9.38
CA GLY A 148 -25.18 -40.49 8.14
C GLY A 148 -23.88 -41.08 7.58
N CYS A 149 -22.74 -40.92 8.25
CA CYS A 149 -21.51 -41.61 7.87
C CYS A 149 -21.65 -43.12 8.12
N ALA A 150 -21.46 -43.95 7.09
CA ALA A 150 -21.56 -45.42 7.15
C ALA A 150 -20.34 -46.13 6.53
N ASP A 151 -19.93 -47.27 7.08
CA ASP A 151 -18.80 -48.06 6.56
C ASP A 151 -19.27 -48.98 5.42
N PHE A 152 -18.81 -48.71 4.20
CA PHE A 152 -19.28 -49.40 3.00
C PHE A 152 -18.52 -50.70 2.70
N ALA A 153 -17.51 -51.07 3.48
CA ALA A 153 -16.97 -52.45 3.40
C ALA A 153 -17.99 -53.48 3.92
N GLY A 154 -18.93 -53.05 4.77
CA GLY A 154 -20.06 -53.83 5.24
C GLY A 154 -21.31 -53.71 4.36
N ALA A 155 -21.22 -53.19 3.14
CA ALA A 155 -22.38 -53.00 2.25
C ALA A 155 -23.02 -54.36 1.92
N GLY A 156 -24.05 -54.72 2.70
CA GLY A 156 -24.71 -56.03 2.67
C GLY A 156 -25.05 -56.61 4.06
N THR A 157 -24.54 -56.02 5.15
CA THR A 157 -24.97 -56.38 6.51
C THR A 157 -26.36 -55.79 6.82
N GLU A 158 -27.11 -56.46 7.69
CA GLU A 158 -28.40 -55.97 8.19
C GLU A 158 -28.22 -54.63 8.93
N GLU A 159 -27.18 -54.52 9.75
CA GLU A 159 -26.80 -53.28 10.46
C GLU A 159 -26.58 -52.09 9.52
N PHE A 160 -25.98 -52.32 8.34
CA PHE A 160 -25.77 -51.27 7.35
C PHE A 160 -27.08 -50.82 6.71
N ARG A 161 -27.97 -51.77 6.39
CA ARG A 161 -29.28 -51.46 5.78
C ARG A 161 -30.18 -50.73 6.78
N GLU A 162 -30.17 -51.15 8.03
CA GLU A 162 -30.87 -50.47 9.12
C GLU A 162 -30.36 -49.03 9.29
N HIS A 163 -29.03 -48.82 9.30
CA HIS A 163 -28.45 -47.48 9.39
C HIS A 163 -28.78 -46.59 8.19
N ALA A 164 -28.74 -47.15 6.97
CA ALA A 164 -29.16 -46.44 5.77
C ALA A 164 -30.65 -46.05 5.81
N ALA A 165 -31.51 -46.95 6.31
CA ALA A 165 -32.94 -46.68 6.48
C ALA A 165 -33.19 -45.57 7.51
N MET A 166 -32.44 -45.53 8.62
CA MET A 166 -32.55 -44.46 9.63
C MET A 166 -32.21 -43.06 9.10
N CYS A 167 -31.51 -42.95 7.97
CA CYS A 167 -31.18 -41.66 7.36
C CYS A 167 -32.39 -41.00 6.66
N ASP A 168 -33.47 -41.75 6.39
CA ASP A 168 -34.69 -41.25 5.79
C ASP A 168 -35.98 -41.85 6.35
N GLU A 169 -36.93 -40.99 6.71
CA GLU A 169 -38.20 -41.40 7.33
C GLU A 169 -39.00 -42.33 6.42
N THR A 170 -39.10 -42.02 5.11
CA THR A 170 -39.86 -42.84 4.17
C THR A 170 -39.21 -44.19 3.92
N LEU A 171 -37.87 -44.22 3.92
CA LEU A 171 -37.12 -45.45 3.79
C LEU A 171 -37.20 -46.31 5.05
N LEU A 172 -37.20 -45.70 6.23
CA LEU A 172 -37.36 -46.39 7.51
C LEU A 172 -38.71 -47.10 7.60
N GLU A 173 -39.80 -46.43 7.22
CA GLU A 173 -41.13 -47.04 7.16
C GLU A 173 -41.13 -48.26 6.21
N ARG A 174 -40.56 -48.11 5.01
CA ARG A 174 -40.47 -49.20 4.02
C ARG A 174 -39.60 -50.36 4.52
N TYR A 175 -38.50 -50.07 5.21
CA TYR A 175 -37.61 -51.09 5.78
C TYR A 175 -38.30 -51.89 6.90
N LEU A 176 -39.08 -51.22 7.77
CA LEU A 176 -39.86 -51.90 8.81
C LEU A 176 -40.94 -52.83 8.23
N GLU A 177 -41.48 -52.52 7.05
CA GLU A 177 -42.45 -53.36 6.34
C GLU A 177 -41.82 -54.51 5.54
N THR A 178 -40.71 -54.25 4.85
CA THR A 178 -40.14 -55.17 3.84
C THR A 178 -38.84 -55.86 4.26
N GLY A 179 -38.13 -55.31 5.25
CA GLY A 179 -36.85 -55.81 5.74
C GLY A 179 -35.66 -55.59 4.78
N ASP A 180 -35.83 -54.82 3.71
CA ASP A 180 -34.76 -54.54 2.75
C ASP A 180 -34.76 -53.08 2.27
N VAL A 181 -33.61 -52.64 1.79
CA VAL A 181 -33.36 -51.31 1.19
C VAL A 181 -32.76 -51.52 -0.19
N GLU A 182 -33.37 -50.92 -1.22
CA GLU A 182 -32.88 -51.09 -2.59
C GLU A 182 -31.59 -50.27 -2.85
N ASP A 183 -30.69 -50.81 -3.69
CA ASP A 183 -29.44 -50.14 -4.05
C ASP A 183 -29.68 -48.75 -4.69
N ASP A 184 -30.79 -48.57 -5.42
CA ASP A 184 -31.14 -47.28 -6.04
C ASP A 184 -31.58 -46.22 -5.01
N GLU A 185 -32.15 -46.65 -3.88
CA GLU A 185 -32.48 -45.75 -2.77
C GLU A 185 -31.22 -45.29 -2.05
N ILE A 186 -30.26 -46.19 -1.85
CA ILE A 186 -28.94 -45.87 -1.29
C ILE A 186 -28.21 -44.85 -2.17
N ARG A 187 -28.20 -45.07 -3.50
CA ARG A 187 -27.65 -44.12 -4.47
C ARG A 187 -28.30 -42.73 -4.37
N ARG A 188 -29.62 -42.70 -4.20
CA ARG A 188 -30.38 -41.46 -4.00
C ARG A 188 -29.98 -40.76 -2.70
N LEU A 189 -29.87 -41.47 -1.57
CA LEU A 189 -29.44 -40.89 -0.29
C LEU A 189 -28.05 -40.29 -0.35
N ILE A 190 -27.12 -40.94 -1.06
CA ILE A 190 -25.76 -40.42 -1.27
C ILE A 190 -25.81 -39.12 -2.10
N LYS A 191 -26.60 -39.12 -3.18
CA LYS A 191 -26.80 -37.94 -4.03
C LYS A 191 -27.45 -36.77 -3.27
N GLU A 192 -28.38 -37.06 -2.36
CA GLU A 192 -29.04 -36.06 -1.51
C GLU A 192 -28.20 -35.65 -0.29
N ARG A 193 -26.99 -36.21 -0.13
CA ARG A 193 -26.08 -35.98 1.01
C ARG A 193 -26.71 -36.32 2.38
N ARG A 194 -27.39 -37.46 2.44
CA ARG A 194 -27.99 -38.00 3.68
C ARG A 194 -27.26 -39.24 4.19
N LEU A 195 -26.63 -39.97 3.27
CA LEU A 195 -25.77 -41.11 3.58
C LEU A 195 -24.38 -40.84 2.97
N PHE A 196 -23.34 -41.04 3.76
CA PHE A 196 -21.96 -40.75 3.37
C PHE A 196 -21.11 -42.02 3.39
N PRO A 197 -20.67 -42.51 2.22
CA PRO A 197 -19.90 -43.73 2.15
C PRO A 197 -18.47 -43.56 2.66
N CYS A 198 -18.11 -44.32 3.70
CA CYS A 198 -16.76 -44.36 4.26
C CYS A 198 -16.00 -45.60 3.80
N PHE A 199 -14.81 -45.37 3.26
CA PHE A 199 -13.83 -46.39 2.89
C PHE A 199 -12.55 -46.19 3.72
N PHE A 200 -11.87 -47.28 4.06
CA PHE A 200 -10.67 -47.27 4.89
C PHE A 200 -9.51 -47.95 4.16
N GLY A 201 -8.32 -47.36 4.21
CA GLY A 201 -7.18 -47.94 3.52
C GLY A 201 -5.88 -47.18 3.68
N SER A 202 -4.92 -47.55 2.83
CA SER A 202 -3.63 -46.87 2.68
C SER A 202 -3.33 -46.72 1.20
N ALA A 203 -3.43 -45.49 0.70
CA ALA A 203 -3.09 -45.16 -0.68
C ALA A 203 -1.64 -45.53 -1.01
N LEU A 204 -0.74 -45.40 -0.03
CA LEU A 204 0.68 -45.75 -0.19
C LEU A 204 0.90 -47.25 -0.43
N LYS A 205 0.07 -48.11 0.19
CA LYS A 205 0.13 -49.57 0.05
C LYS A 205 -0.87 -50.12 -0.96
N LEU A 206 -1.61 -49.25 -1.66
CA LEU A 206 -2.72 -49.60 -2.55
C LEU A 206 -3.84 -50.42 -1.89
N THR A 207 -3.95 -50.38 -0.56
CA THR A 207 -5.01 -51.08 0.17
C THR A 207 -6.24 -50.18 0.29
N GLY A 208 -7.43 -50.72 -0.01
CA GLY A 208 -8.70 -49.99 0.05
C GLY A 208 -9.01 -49.04 -1.12
N VAL A 209 -8.08 -48.86 -2.06
CA VAL A 209 -8.26 -47.95 -3.21
C VAL A 209 -9.12 -48.59 -4.30
N GLU A 210 -8.98 -49.90 -4.56
CA GLU A 210 -9.84 -50.63 -5.50
C GLU A 210 -11.29 -50.68 -5.00
N GLU A 211 -11.47 -50.87 -3.68
CA GLU A 211 -12.78 -50.85 -3.03
C GLU A 211 -13.46 -49.49 -3.17
N LEU A 212 -12.69 -48.39 -3.04
CA LEU A 212 -13.18 -47.04 -3.31
C LEU A 212 -13.60 -46.86 -4.77
N LEU A 213 -12.80 -47.31 -5.74
CA LEU A 213 -13.15 -47.24 -7.18
C LEU A 213 -14.41 -48.06 -7.52
N GLY A 214 -14.49 -49.27 -7.00
CA GLY A 214 -15.68 -50.13 -7.12
C GLY A 214 -16.90 -49.51 -6.45
N GLY A 215 -16.71 -48.88 -5.29
CA GLY A 215 -17.72 -48.13 -4.56
C GLY A 215 -18.25 -46.95 -5.34
N ILE A 216 -17.37 -46.12 -5.91
CA ILE A 216 -17.76 -44.99 -6.76
C ILE A 216 -18.55 -45.50 -7.96
N ARG A 217 -18.08 -46.55 -8.65
CA ARG A 217 -18.82 -47.14 -9.78
C ARG A 217 -20.21 -47.61 -9.38
N ARG A 218 -20.34 -48.30 -8.23
CA ARG A 218 -21.60 -48.91 -7.80
C ARG A 218 -22.59 -47.87 -7.28
N TRP A 219 -22.12 -46.87 -6.54
CA TRP A 219 -22.97 -45.98 -5.75
C TRP A 219 -23.10 -44.55 -6.30
N ALA A 220 -22.23 -44.12 -7.22
CA ALA A 220 -22.37 -42.82 -7.87
C ALA A 220 -23.42 -42.87 -8.99
N MET A 221 -24.21 -41.81 -9.10
CA MET A 221 -25.16 -41.61 -10.20
C MET A 221 -24.59 -40.59 -11.18
N VAL A 222 -24.44 -40.99 -12.44
CA VAL A 222 -24.04 -40.04 -13.49
C VAL A 222 -25.15 -38.99 -13.67
N PRO A 223 -24.83 -37.68 -13.63
CA PRO A 223 -25.82 -36.64 -13.83
C PRO A 223 -26.46 -36.73 -15.22
N ASN A 224 -27.76 -36.46 -15.30
CA ASN A 224 -28.45 -36.28 -16.59
C ASN A 224 -28.41 -34.79 -16.96
N TYR A 225 -27.83 -34.47 -18.10
CA TYR A 225 -27.61 -33.10 -18.55
C TYR A 225 -28.70 -32.64 -19.53
N PRO A 226 -29.12 -31.37 -19.49
CA PRO A 226 -30.05 -30.79 -20.47
C PRO A 226 -29.49 -30.82 -21.89
N GLN A 227 -30.38 -30.73 -22.88
CA GLN A 227 -30.00 -30.70 -24.31
C GLN A 227 -29.50 -29.32 -24.77
N GLU A 228 -29.91 -28.24 -24.10
CA GLU A 228 -29.45 -26.89 -24.41
C GLU A 228 -28.00 -26.69 -23.97
N PHE A 229 -27.24 -25.90 -24.73
CA PHE A 229 -25.85 -25.64 -24.40
C PHE A 229 -25.74 -24.84 -23.10
N GLU A 230 -25.09 -25.47 -22.13
CA GLU A 230 -24.82 -24.90 -20.82
C GLU A 230 -23.37 -25.22 -20.47
N ALA A 231 -22.64 -24.22 -20.00
CA ALA A 231 -21.28 -24.43 -19.53
C ALA A 231 -20.95 -23.51 -18.38
N LYS A 232 -19.98 -23.93 -17.57
CA LYS A 232 -19.56 -23.24 -16.37
C LYS A 232 -18.06 -23.04 -16.34
N VAL A 233 -17.62 -21.79 -16.28
CA VAL A 233 -16.21 -21.43 -16.20
C VAL A 233 -15.76 -21.53 -14.75
N TYR A 234 -14.65 -22.20 -14.49
CA TYR A 234 -14.12 -22.32 -13.12
C TYR A 234 -12.67 -21.87 -12.97
N LYS A 235 -11.89 -21.86 -14.07
CA LYS A 235 -10.48 -21.46 -14.05
C LYS A 235 -10.11 -20.76 -15.34
N ILE A 236 -9.30 -19.72 -15.23
CA ILE A 236 -8.61 -19.08 -16.35
C ILE A 236 -7.13 -19.37 -16.17
N SER A 237 -6.46 -19.67 -17.27
CA SER A 237 -5.02 -19.87 -17.30
C SER A 237 -4.46 -19.36 -18.62
N ARG A 238 -3.14 -19.34 -18.75
CA ARG A 238 -2.45 -19.01 -19.99
C ARG A 238 -1.54 -20.16 -20.38
N ASP A 239 -1.40 -20.42 -21.67
CA ASP A 239 -0.40 -21.38 -22.16
C ASP A 239 1.00 -20.76 -22.22
N ASP A 240 2.01 -21.57 -22.55
CA ASP A 240 3.42 -21.14 -22.64
C ASP A 240 3.64 -20.03 -23.68
N GLN A 241 2.70 -19.83 -24.62
CA GLN A 241 2.74 -18.77 -25.61
C GLN A 241 1.99 -17.50 -25.15
N GLY A 242 1.43 -17.52 -23.94
CA GLY A 242 0.65 -16.43 -23.36
C GLY A 242 -0.81 -16.37 -23.81
N ASN A 243 -1.29 -17.36 -24.58
CA ASN A 243 -2.68 -17.40 -25.03
C ASN A 243 -3.60 -17.72 -23.86
N ARG A 244 -4.68 -16.94 -23.75
CA ARG A 244 -5.70 -17.12 -22.72
C ARG A 244 -6.51 -18.39 -22.97
N LEU A 245 -6.61 -19.22 -21.94
CA LEU A 245 -7.37 -20.46 -21.89
C LEU A 245 -8.46 -20.35 -20.82
N THR A 246 -9.71 -20.57 -21.23
CA THR A 246 -10.87 -20.64 -20.33
C THR A 246 -11.19 -22.10 -20.06
N HIS A 247 -11.00 -22.55 -18.82
CA HIS A 247 -11.38 -23.89 -18.39
C HIS A 247 -12.84 -23.89 -17.96
N LEU A 248 -13.61 -24.79 -18.57
CA LEU A 248 -15.04 -24.91 -18.35
C LEU A 248 -15.49 -26.36 -18.28
N LYS A 249 -16.58 -26.58 -17.56
CA LYS A 249 -17.35 -27.82 -17.62
C LYS A 249 -18.60 -27.59 -18.45
N ILE A 250 -18.85 -28.45 -19.42
CA ILE A 250 -20.10 -28.44 -20.17
C ILE A 250 -21.16 -29.12 -19.30
N THR A 251 -22.18 -28.40 -18.90
CA THR A 251 -23.30 -28.87 -18.07
C THR A 251 -24.56 -29.14 -18.89
N GLY A 252 -24.55 -28.86 -20.19
CA GLY A 252 -25.67 -29.12 -21.09
C GLY A 252 -25.26 -29.05 -22.57
N GLY A 253 -25.92 -29.84 -23.41
CA GLY A 253 -25.70 -29.86 -24.85
C GLY A 253 -24.28 -30.28 -25.25
N SER A 254 -23.76 -29.71 -26.34
CA SER A 254 -22.39 -29.91 -26.80
C SER A 254 -21.77 -28.62 -27.31
N LEU A 255 -20.44 -28.52 -27.21
CA LEU A 255 -19.65 -27.40 -27.72
C LEU A 255 -18.82 -27.84 -28.91
N LYS A 256 -18.98 -27.17 -30.05
CA LYS A 256 -18.19 -27.42 -31.26
C LYS A 256 -17.13 -26.35 -31.46
N VAL A 257 -15.99 -26.75 -32.02
CA VAL A 257 -14.98 -25.81 -32.51
C VAL A 257 -15.62 -24.86 -33.52
N LYS A 258 -15.26 -23.57 -33.46
CA LYS A 258 -15.87 -22.46 -34.21
C LYS A 258 -17.32 -22.12 -33.80
N GLY A 259 -17.85 -22.75 -32.74
CA GLY A 259 -19.11 -22.36 -32.13
C GLY A 259 -19.05 -20.94 -31.58
N ILE A 260 -20.18 -20.23 -31.66
CA ILE A 260 -20.34 -18.90 -31.06
C ILE A 260 -20.92 -19.12 -29.66
N ILE A 261 -20.25 -18.58 -28.65
CA ILE A 261 -20.72 -18.57 -27.27
C ILE A 261 -21.16 -17.14 -26.96
N SER A 262 -22.36 -17.03 -26.41
CA SER A 262 -22.82 -15.79 -25.78
C SER A 262 -22.55 -15.83 -24.28
N GLY A 263 -22.03 -14.72 -23.76
CA GLY A 263 -21.90 -14.47 -22.32
C GLY A 263 -22.51 -13.13 -21.94
N GLY A 264 -22.95 -13.00 -20.70
CA GLY A 264 -23.49 -11.77 -20.13
C GLY A 264 -23.55 -11.89 -18.61
N ASN A 265 -23.39 -10.79 -17.89
CA ASN A 265 -23.49 -10.77 -16.44
C ASN A 265 -24.97 -10.59 -16.03
N THR A 266 -25.46 -11.42 -15.10
CA THR A 266 -26.84 -11.33 -14.57
C THR A 266 -27.18 -9.96 -13.97
N GLU A 267 -26.18 -9.21 -13.50
CA GLU A 267 -26.36 -7.88 -12.91
C GLU A 267 -26.41 -6.72 -13.94
N LYS A 268 -25.85 -6.93 -15.14
CA LYS A 268 -25.83 -5.94 -16.24
C LYS A 268 -26.23 -6.59 -17.57
N PRO A 269 -27.54 -6.81 -17.81
CA PRO A 269 -28.03 -7.46 -19.04
C PRO A 269 -27.76 -6.67 -20.34
N SER A 270 -27.29 -5.43 -20.25
CA SER A 270 -26.94 -4.58 -21.40
C SER A 270 -25.62 -4.94 -22.09
N GLU A 271 -24.77 -5.78 -21.48
CA GLU A 271 -23.45 -6.17 -22.01
C GLU A 271 -23.39 -7.65 -22.41
N THR A 272 -24.38 -8.11 -23.19
CA THR A 272 -24.27 -9.43 -23.83
C THR A 272 -23.22 -9.39 -24.93
N TRP A 273 -22.23 -10.27 -24.84
CA TRP A 273 -21.15 -10.41 -25.83
C TRP A 273 -21.24 -11.78 -26.50
N GLN A 274 -20.69 -11.85 -27.72
CA GLN A 274 -20.59 -13.08 -28.49
C GLN A 274 -19.14 -13.25 -28.96
N GLU A 275 -18.52 -14.37 -28.58
CA GLU A 275 -17.16 -14.71 -28.98
C GLU A 275 -17.13 -16.12 -29.58
N LYS A 276 -16.08 -16.39 -30.35
CA LYS A 276 -15.94 -17.63 -31.09
C LYS A 276 -14.90 -18.53 -30.45
N VAL A 277 -15.24 -19.81 -30.34
CA VAL A 277 -14.32 -20.86 -29.90
C VAL A 277 -13.34 -21.20 -31.00
N ASN A 278 -12.05 -20.99 -30.78
CA ASN A 278 -11.01 -21.31 -31.77
C ASN A 278 -10.57 -22.77 -31.67
N GLN A 279 -10.34 -23.27 -30.46
CA GLN A 279 -9.86 -24.62 -30.19
C GLN A 279 -10.37 -25.11 -28.84
N ILE A 280 -10.71 -26.40 -28.76
CA ILE A 280 -11.09 -27.10 -27.54
C ILE A 280 -9.97 -28.09 -27.19
N ARG A 281 -9.45 -28.02 -25.97
CA ARG A 281 -8.36 -28.86 -25.44
C ARG A 281 -8.86 -29.63 -24.22
N VAL A 282 -8.64 -30.94 -24.18
CA VAL A 282 -8.90 -31.78 -23.00
C VAL A 282 -7.56 -32.18 -22.41
N TYR A 283 -7.29 -31.75 -21.17
CA TYR A 283 -6.02 -32.02 -20.48
C TYR A 283 -6.05 -33.33 -19.69
N SER A 284 -4.90 -33.97 -19.58
CA SER A 284 -4.61 -35.06 -18.66
C SER A 284 -3.17 -34.93 -18.16
N GLY A 285 -3.01 -34.36 -16.97
CA GLY A 285 -1.72 -33.85 -16.50
C GLY A 285 -1.25 -32.68 -17.38
N ASP A 286 0.03 -32.67 -17.76
CA ASP A 286 0.59 -31.64 -18.64
C ASP A 286 0.26 -31.85 -20.14
N ARG A 287 -0.27 -33.03 -20.50
CA ARG A 287 -0.61 -33.36 -21.89
C ARG A 287 -2.04 -32.97 -22.19
N TYR A 288 -2.31 -32.57 -23.43
CA TYR A 288 -3.67 -32.31 -23.90
C TYR A 288 -3.94 -32.91 -25.26
N GLU A 289 -5.22 -33.20 -25.50
CA GLU A 289 -5.76 -33.64 -26.78
C GLU A 289 -6.71 -32.58 -27.32
N THR A 290 -6.67 -32.35 -28.63
CA THR A 290 -7.54 -31.37 -29.29
C THR A 290 -8.76 -32.07 -29.85
N VAL A 291 -9.95 -31.68 -29.39
CA VAL A 291 -11.22 -32.30 -29.79
C VAL A 291 -12.04 -31.35 -30.66
N ALA A 292 -12.78 -31.91 -31.62
CA ALA A 292 -13.65 -31.13 -32.51
C ALA A 292 -14.98 -30.73 -31.84
N GLU A 293 -15.46 -31.58 -30.93
CA GLU A 293 -16.69 -31.42 -30.18
C GLU A 293 -16.49 -31.96 -28.77
N ALA A 294 -17.04 -31.28 -27.77
CA ALA A 294 -17.07 -31.71 -26.39
C ALA A 294 -18.52 -31.81 -25.91
N GLU A 295 -18.88 -32.95 -25.32
CA GLU A 295 -20.24 -33.25 -24.84
C GLU A 295 -20.42 -32.85 -23.37
N ALA A 296 -21.67 -32.78 -22.92
CA ALA A 296 -22.03 -32.52 -21.53
C ALA A 296 -21.36 -33.52 -20.57
N GLY A 297 -20.86 -33.01 -19.45
CA GLY A 297 -20.06 -33.73 -18.46
C GLY A 297 -18.55 -33.67 -18.70
N THR A 298 -18.10 -33.13 -19.83
CA THR A 298 -16.68 -32.99 -20.16
C THR A 298 -16.10 -31.70 -19.57
N ILE A 299 -14.89 -31.79 -19.01
CA ILE A 299 -14.06 -30.63 -18.67
C ILE A 299 -13.08 -30.37 -19.79
N CYS A 300 -13.08 -29.16 -20.32
CA CYS A 300 -12.18 -28.75 -21.39
C CYS A 300 -11.72 -27.31 -21.21
N ALA A 301 -10.57 -26.99 -21.81
CA ALA A 301 -10.10 -25.63 -21.95
C ALA A 301 -10.38 -25.13 -23.37
N VAL A 302 -10.85 -23.90 -23.45
CA VAL A 302 -11.24 -23.24 -24.69
C VAL A 302 -10.36 -22.01 -24.92
N SER A 303 -9.91 -21.84 -26.16
CA SER A 303 -9.20 -20.64 -26.62
C SER A 303 -10.11 -19.75 -27.49
N GLY A 304 -9.81 -18.45 -27.51
CA GLY A 304 -10.54 -17.44 -28.29
C GLY A 304 -11.54 -16.60 -27.48
N LEU A 305 -11.78 -16.97 -26.22
CA LEU A 305 -12.61 -16.19 -25.30
C LEU A 305 -11.74 -15.15 -24.57
N THR A 306 -12.20 -13.91 -24.48
CA THR A 306 -11.48 -12.81 -23.80
C THR A 306 -12.24 -12.24 -22.62
N ARG A 307 -13.58 -12.28 -22.65
CA ARG A 307 -14.43 -11.63 -21.64
C ARG A 307 -14.93 -12.54 -20.52
N THR A 308 -14.45 -13.78 -20.45
CA THR A 308 -14.92 -14.73 -19.44
C THR A 308 -14.30 -14.48 -18.06
N TYR A 309 -14.96 -14.91 -16.99
CA TYR A 309 -14.40 -14.89 -15.62
C TYR A 309 -14.72 -16.20 -14.87
N PRO A 310 -13.93 -16.57 -13.84
CA PRO A 310 -14.20 -17.76 -13.04
C PRO A 310 -15.51 -17.61 -12.27
N GLY A 311 -16.36 -18.64 -12.31
CA GLY A 311 -17.70 -18.64 -11.75
C GLY A 311 -18.81 -18.29 -12.75
N GLN A 312 -18.47 -17.80 -13.95
CA GLN A 312 -19.45 -17.40 -14.96
C GLN A 312 -20.18 -18.60 -15.59
N GLY A 313 -21.50 -18.45 -15.77
CA GLY A 313 -22.33 -19.31 -16.60
C GLY A 313 -22.32 -18.87 -18.07
N LEU A 314 -22.21 -19.84 -18.99
CA LEU A 314 -22.23 -19.62 -20.43
C LEU A 314 -23.46 -20.32 -21.05
N GLY A 315 -24.02 -19.73 -22.11
CA GLY A 315 -25.22 -20.25 -22.75
C GLY A 315 -26.46 -20.09 -21.86
N ALA A 316 -27.15 -21.19 -21.57
CA ALA A 316 -28.28 -21.21 -20.63
C ALA A 316 -27.85 -21.22 -19.14
N GLY A 317 -26.54 -21.28 -18.86
CA GLY A 317 -26.00 -21.44 -17.51
C GLY A 317 -26.09 -20.16 -16.70
N GLN A 318 -26.44 -20.28 -15.42
CA GLN A 318 -26.42 -19.17 -14.47
C GLN A 318 -25.03 -19.01 -13.84
N ASP A 319 -24.74 -17.77 -13.44
CA ASP A 319 -23.55 -17.47 -12.67
C ASP A 319 -23.56 -18.20 -11.31
N SER A 320 -22.36 -18.55 -10.87
CA SER A 320 -22.16 -19.25 -9.61
C SER A 320 -22.34 -18.36 -8.40
N MET A 321 -22.58 -18.98 -7.25
CA MET A 321 -22.51 -18.30 -5.97
C MET A 321 -21.14 -17.62 -5.80
N VAL A 322 -21.19 -16.41 -5.22
CA VAL A 322 -20.00 -15.68 -4.78
C VAL A 322 -19.20 -16.55 -3.80
N PRO A 323 -17.86 -16.67 -3.96
CA PRO A 323 -17.01 -17.43 -3.05
C PRO A 323 -17.24 -17.03 -1.59
N VAL A 324 -17.23 -18.00 -0.68
CA VAL A 324 -17.34 -17.74 0.78
C VAL A 324 -16.05 -17.19 1.34
N LEU A 325 -14.93 -17.62 0.76
CA LEU A 325 -13.60 -17.33 1.26
C LEU A 325 -13.09 -16.05 0.62
N GLU A 326 -13.13 -14.95 1.39
CA GLU A 326 -12.57 -13.67 0.99
C GLU A 326 -11.20 -13.42 1.64
N PRO A 327 -10.26 -12.83 0.90
CA PRO A 327 -8.98 -12.42 1.46
C PRO A 327 -9.11 -11.27 2.44
N VAL A 328 -8.37 -11.42 3.52
CA VAL A 328 -8.44 -10.57 4.71
C VAL A 328 -7.25 -9.62 4.76
N LEU A 329 -6.18 -9.90 4.00
CA LEU A 329 -4.91 -9.20 4.09
C LEU A 329 -4.61 -8.49 2.77
N ASN A 330 -4.28 -7.21 2.84
CA ASN A 330 -3.80 -6.43 1.72
C ASN A 330 -2.29 -6.19 1.85
N TYR A 331 -1.53 -6.57 0.84
CA TYR A 331 -0.08 -6.46 0.80
C TYR A 331 0.35 -5.52 -0.32
N GLN A 332 1.37 -4.72 -0.07
CA GLN A 332 2.00 -3.91 -1.11
C GLN A 332 3.01 -4.76 -1.87
N VAL A 333 2.97 -4.65 -3.20
CA VAL A 333 3.99 -5.23 -4.08
C VAL A 333 5.13 -4.23 -4.21
N LYS A 334 6.30 -4.59 -3.68
CA LYS A 334 7.55 -3.85 -3.85
C LYS A 334 8.23 -4.34 -5.13
N LEU A 335 8.32 -3.42 -6.09
CA LEU A 335 9.01 -3.63 -7.36
C LEU A 335 10.51 -3.34 -7.21
N PRO A 336 11.39 -4.00 -7.97
CA PRO A 336 12.81 -3.72 -7.97
C PRO A 336 13.13 -2.35 -8.59
N GLU A 337 14.29 -1.79 -8.23
CA GLU A 337 14.74 -0.47 -8.72
C GLU A 337 14.78 -0.42 -10.26
N GLY A 338 14.14 0.59 -10.85
CA GLY A 338 14.06 0.78 -12.31
C GLY A 338 12.82 0.19 -13.00
N CYS A 339 11.91 -0.47 -12.28
CA CYS A 339 10.62 -0.93 -12.82
C CYS A 339 9.48 0.04 -12.49
N ASP A 340 8.76 0.53 -13.50
CA ASP A 340 7.57 1.38 -13.32
C ASP A 340 6.33 0.53 -12.98
N GLY A 341 5.60 0.93 -11.92
CA GLY A 341 4.34 0.33 -11.51
C GLY A 341 3.26 0.38 -12.60
N ALA A 342 3.21 1.44 -13.41
CA ALA A 342 2.24 1.56 -14.49
C ALA A 342 2.43 0.48 -15.58
N VAL A 343 3.68 0.10 -15.86
CA VAL A 343 4.02 -0.97 -16.82
C VAL A 343 3.71 -2.35 -16.25
N MET A 344 3.81 -2.50 -14.92
CA MET A 344 3.55 -3.76 -14.22
C MET A 344 2.07 -4.00 -13.95
N LEU A 345 1.25 -2.95 -13.84
CA LEU A 345 -0.17 -3.06 -13.54
C LEU A 345 -0.94 -3.98 -14.52
N PRO A 346 -0.76 -3.89 -15.86
CA PRO A 346 -1.37 -4.83 -16.79
C PRO A 346 -0.95 -6.29 -16.55
N LYS A 347 0.31 -6.54 -16.16
CA LYS A 347 0.80 -7.90 -15.87
C LYS A 347 0.17 -8.46 -14.59
N PHE A 348 0.02 -7.66 -13.55
CA PHE A 348 -0.69 -8.09 -12.33
C PHE A 348 -2.19 -8.26 -12.55
N ARG A 349 -2.81 -7.45 -13.42
CA ARG A 349 -4.20 -7.70 -13.85
C ARG A 349 -4.35 -9.04 -14.58
N GLN A 350 -3.33 -9.53 -15.28
CA GLN A 350 -3.38 -10.90 -15.83
C GLN A 350 -3.40 -11.97 -14.73
N LEU A 351 -2.70 -11.74 -13.61
CA LEU A 351 -2.79 -12.64 -12.45
C LEU A 351 -4.16 -12.52 -11.76
N GLU A 352 -4.72 -11.31 -11.68
CA GLU A 352 -6.09 -11.09 -11.17
C GLU A 352 -7.16 -11.77 -12.04
N GLU A 353 -6.99 -11.80 -13.35
CA GLU A 353 -7.87 -12.58 -14.24
C GLU A 353 -7.81 -14.09 -13.92
N GLU A 354 -6.63 -14.61 -13.57
CA GLU A 354 -6.43 -16.01 -13.21
C GLU A 354 -6.93 -16.31 -11.79
N ASP A 355 -6.81 -15.36 -10.86
CA ASP A 355 -7.33 -15.45 -9.49
C ASP A 355 -8.00 -14.12 -9.08
N PRO A 356 -9.34 -14.00 -9.27
CA PRO A 356 -10.09 -12.77 -8.99
C PRO A 356 -10.00 -12.30 -7.54
N LEU A 357 -9.65 -13.19 -6.60
CA LEU A 357 -9.52 -12.84 -5.20
C LEU A 357 -8.23 -12.03 -4.91
N LEU A 358 -7.27 -11.98 -5.84
CA LEU A 358 -6.06 -11.16 -5.68
C LEU A 358 -6.32 -9.65 -5.66
N ARG A 359 -7.47 -9.22 -6.19
CA ARG A 359 -7.96 -7.82 -6.24
C ARG A 359 -6.84 -6.78 -6.30
N VAL A 360 -6.33 -6.53 -7.50
CA VAL A 360 -5.16 -5.66 -7.71
C VAL A 360 -5.61 -4.21 -7.71
N VAL A 361 -5.21 -3.45 -6.69
CA VAL A 361 -5.55 -2.03 -6.55
C VAL A 361 -4.30 -1.18 -6.77
N TRP A 362 -4.41 -0.26 -7.73
CA TRP A 362 -3.42 0.80 -7.95
C TRP A 362 -3.73 2.00 -7.07
N ASN A 363 -2.76 2.43 -6.27
CA ASN A 363 -2.83 3.67 -5.52
C ASN A 363 -2.08 4.77 -6.29
N GLU A 364 -2.82 5.75 -6.81
CA GLU A 364 -2.25 6.86 -7.60
C GLU A 364 -1.36 7.80 -6.78
N GLU A 365 -1.69 8.03 -5.50
CA GLU A 365 -0.94 8.96 -4.64
C GLU A 365 0.45 8.42 -4.30
N LEU A 366 0.51 7.13 -3.96
CA LEU A 366 1.77 6.47 -3.59
C LEU A 366 2.49 5.87 -4.81
N LYS A 367 1.81 5.79 -5.97
CA LYS A 367 2.25 5.02 -7.15
C LYS A 367 2.57 3.56 -6.80
N GLU A 368 1.76 2.98 -5.93
CA GLU A 368 1.95 1.65 -5.37
C GLU A 368 0.88 0.68 -5.86
N ILE A 369 1.27 -0.59 -5.98
CA ILE A 369 0.36 -1.69 -6.31
C ILE A 369 0.11 -2.47 -5.03
N SER A 370 -1.16 -2.70 -4.71
CA SER A 370 -1.57 -3.53 -3.59
C SER A 370 -2.38 -4.73 -4.08
N MET A 371 -2.19 -5.87 -3.42
CA MET A 371 -2.81 -7.15 -3.75
C MET A 371 -3.36 -7.80 -2.48
N GLN A 372 -4.55 -8.36 -2.58
CA GLN A 372 -5.20 -9.10 -1.50
C GLN A 372 -4.77 -10.56 -1.49
N LEU A 373 -4.34 -11.08 -0.34
CA LEU A 373 -3.79 -12.43 -0.19
C LEU A 373 -4.36 -13.15 1.03
N MET A 374 -4.35 -14.48 0.98
CA MET A 374 -4.80 -15.39 2.02
C MET A 374 -3.74 -15.63 3.11
N GLY A 375 -2.46 -15.72 2.73
CA GLY A 375 -1.39 -16.11 3.64
C GLY A 375 0.02 -16.09 3.02
N GLU A 376 1.01 -16.49 3.83
CA GLU A 376 2.43 -16.40 3.49
C GLU A 376 2.87 -17.40 2.41
N VAL A 377 2.23 -18.57 2.34
CA VAL A 377 2.57 -19.57 1.30
C VAL A 377 2.11 -19.06 -0.07
N GLN A 378 0.99 -18.35 -0.13
CA GLN A 378 0.53 -17.70 -1.35
C GLN A 378 1.49 -16.60 -1.82
N ILE A 379 2.08 -15.83 -0.89
CA ILE A 379 3.10 -14.82 -1.21
C ILE A 379 4.30 -15.47 -1.91
N GLU A 380 4.83 -16.56 -1.36
CA GLU A 380 5.98 -17.27 -1.95
C GLU A 380 5.66 -17.83 -3.34
N VAL A 381 4.47 -18.41 -3.51
CA VAL A 381 4.00 -18.89 -4.81
C VAL A 381 3.93 -17.74 -5.82
N LEU A 382 3.31 -16.62 -5.45
CA LEU A 382 3.20 -15.46 -6.33
C LEU A 382 4.55 -14.87 -6.69
N LYS A 383 5.49 -14.78 -5.75
CA LYS A 383 6.87 -14.35 -6.05
C LYS A 383 7.50 -15.23 -7.12
N SER A 384 7.42 -16.55 -6.94
CA SER A 384 7.95 -17.53 -7.90
C SER A 384 7.24 -17.43 -9.26
N LEU A 385 5.92 -17.25 -9.29
CA LEU A 385 5.15 -17.10 -10.53
C LEU A 385 5.51 -15.83 -11.28
N ILE A 386 5.67 -14.71 -10.57
CA ILE A 386 6.02 -13.41 -11.16
C ILE A 386 7.45 -13.45 -11.71
N GLU A 387 8.37 -14.12 -10.99
CA GLU A 387 9.74 -14.32 -11.45
C GLU A 387 9.78 -15.21 -12.71
N GLU A 388 9.11 -16.35 -12.72
CA GLU A 388 9.12 -17.28 -13.85
C GLU A 388 8.44 -16.71 -15.10
N ARG A 389 7.30 -16.03 -14.95
CA ARG A 389 6.50 -15.54 -16.09
C ARG A 389 6.94 -14.17 -16.59
N PHE A 390 7.34 -13.27 -15.70
CA PHE A 390 7.65 -11.90 -16.06
C PHE A 390 9.13 -11.55 -15.94
N GLY A 391 9.96 -12.46 -15.39
CA GLY A 391 11.40 -12.25 -15.21
C GLY A 391 11.75 -11.25 -14.13
N ILE A 392 10.84 -10.98 -13.17
CA ILE A 392 10.97 -9.91 -12.20
C ILE A 392 10.88 -10.49 -10.79
N GLN A 393 11.87 -10.18 -9.96
CA GLN A 393 11.83 -10.49 -8.54
C GLN A 393 11.08 -9.39 -7.81
N VAL A 394 9.98 -9.77 -7.14
CA VAL A 394 9.16 -8.85 -6.35
C VAL A 394 9.20 -9.23 -4.88
N GLU A 395 9.07 -8.22 -4.03
CA GLU A 395 8.84 -8.42 -2.61
C GLU A 395 7.42 -8.02 -2.22
N PHE A 396 6.87 -8.66 -1.20
CA PHE A 396 5.58 -8.26 -0.63
C PHE A 396 5.87 -7.61 0.71
N GLY A 397 5.50 -6.33 0.83
CA GLY A 397 5.63 -5.54 2.04
C GLY A 397 4.29 -5.34 2.74
N THR A 398 4.36 -4.83 3.95
CA THR A 398 3.19 -4.24 4.62
C THR A 398 2.79 -2.98 3.87
N GLY A 399 1.56 -2.93 3.36
CA GLY A 399 1.10 -1.74 2.64
C GLY A 399 1.12 -0.48 3.51
N ASN A 400 1.46 0.64 2.88
CA ASN A 400 1.47 1.94 3.54
C ASN A 400 0.06 2.32 3.98
N ILE A 401 -0.05 2.80 5.22
CA ILE A 401 -1.31 3.31 5.74
C ILE A 401 -1.43 4.74 5.28
N VAL A 402 -2.48 5.03 4.51
CA VAL A 402 -2.83 6.39 4.15
C VAL A 402 -3.46 7.02 5.39
N TYR A 403 -2.67 7.80 6.12
CA TYR A 403 -3.16 8.66 7.19
C TYR A 403 -3.85 9.89 6.60
N LYS A 404 -4.73 10.51 7.37
CA LYS A 404 -5.38 11.78 7.04
C LYS A 404 -5.29 12.73 8.22
N GLU A 405 -5.47 14.02 8.01
CA GLU A 405 -5.47 15.01 9.09
C GLU A 405 -6.81 15.76 9.17
N THR A 406 -7.18 16.19 10.37
CA THR A 406 -8.35 17.05 10.59
C THR A 406 -8.07 18.02 11.74
N ILE A 407 -8.97 18.96 11.99
CA ILE A 407 -8.90 19.89 13.13
C ILE A 407 -9.84 19.46 14.25
N SER A 408 -9.48 19.77 15.50
CA SER A 408 -10.34 19.50 16.67
C SER A 408 -11.19 20.69 17.10
N GLY A 409 -10.80 21.90 16.73
CA GLY A 409 -11.44 23.15 17.16
C GLY A 409 -11.49 24.15 16.02
N THR A 410 -12.44 25.08 16.12
CA THR A 410 -12.66 26.14 15.12
C THR A 410 -11.52 27.15 15.14
N VAL A 411 -11.01 27.50 13.96
CA VAL A 411 -9.91 28.45 13.79
C VAL A 411 -10.17 29.38 12.61
N GLU A 412 -9.64 30.60 12.69
CA GLU A 412 -9.58 31.52 11.56
C GLU A 412 -8.17 31.49 10.94
N GLY A 413 -8.11 31.14 9.67
CA GLY A 413 -6.92 31.17 8.83
C GLY A 413 -6.87 32.42 7.95
N VAL A 414 -5.73 33.11 7.94
CA VAL A 414 -5.53 34.37 7.20
C VAL A 414 -4.40 34.28 6.19
N GLY A 415 -4.63 34.78 4.98
CA GLY A 415 -3.66 34.73 3.88
C GLY A 415 -3.61 36.02 3.09
N HIS A 416 -2.40 36.55 2.93
CA HIS A 416 -2.12 37.75 2.13
C HIS A 416 -1.03 37.48 1.10
N PHE A 417 -1.22 37.99 -0.11
CA PHE A 417 -0.26 37.85 -1.21
C PHE A 417 -0.07 39.16 -1.99
N GLU A 418 1.10 39.78 -1.79
CA GLU A 418 1.47 41.07 -2.38
C GLU A 418 2.98 41.15 -2.73
N PRO A 419 3.46 40.48 -3.80
CA PRO A 419 4.87 40.51 -4.20
C PRO A 419 5.33 41.81 -4.90
N LEU A 420 4.56 42.35 -5.87
CA LEU A 420 4.82 43.62 -6.59
C LEU A 420 3.64 43.97 -7.53
N ARG A 421 2.81 44.98 -7.19
CA ARG A 421 1.60 45.36 -7.98
C ARG A 421 0.54 44.24 -8.13
N HIS A 422 0.54 43.31 -7.18
CA HIS A 422 -0.44 42.25 -7.00
C HIS A 422 -1.04 42.37 -5.60
N TYR A 423 -2.33 42.14 -5.39
CA TYR A 423 -2.98 42.22 -4.07
C TYR A 423 -4.10 41.19 -3.98
N ALA A 424 -4.01 40.28 -3.01
CA ALA A 424 -5.13 39.42 -2.63
C ALA A 424 -5.06 39.11 -1.13
N GLU A 425 -6.21 39.20 -0.48
CA GLU A 425 -6.39 38.94 0.95
C GLU A 425 -7.59 38.03 1.14
N VAL A 426 -7.43 36.96 1.93
CA VAL A 426 -8.45 35.91 2.13
C VAL A 426 -8.46 35.47 3.60
N HIS A 427 -9.66 35.41 4.18
CA HIS A 427 -9.92 34.92 5.54
C HIS A 427 -10.86 33.71 5.48
N LEU A 428 -10.38 32.57 5.99
CA LEU A 428 -11.08 31.31 6.00
C LEU A 428 -11.40 30.90 7.44
N LEU A 429 -12.67 30.67 7.73
CA LEU A 429 -13.10 30.02 8.95
C LEU A 429 -13.11 28.51 8.74
N MET A 430 -12.34 27.78 9.55
CA MET A 430 -12.26 26.33 9.49
C MET A 430 -12.91 25.72 10.72
N GLU A 431 -13.91 24.88 10.48
CA GLU A 431 -14.68 24.19 11.51
C GLU A 431 -14.51 22.66 11.33
N PRO A 432 -14.47 21.88 12.42
CA PRO A 432 -14.48 20.42 12.31
C PRO A 432 -15.80 19.93 11.71
N GLY A 433 -15.72 19.06 10.70
CA GLY A 433 -16.87 18.43 10.06
C GLY A 433 -17.25 17.09 10.69
N GLU A 434 -18.37 16.52 10.22
CA GLU A 434 -18.72 15.14 10.58
C GLU A 434 -17.70 14.16 9.99
N ARG A 435 -17.45 13.04 10.69
CA ARG A 435 -16.48 12.03 10.24
C ARG A 435 -16.89 11.41 8.92
N GLY A 436 -15.98 11.40 7.95
CA GLY A 436 -16.23 10.91 6.59
C GLY A 436 -17.03 11.87 5.70
N SER A 437 -17.30 13.11 6.16
CA SER A 437 -17.98 14.13 5.36
C SER A 437 -17.07 14.76 4.30
N GLY A 438 -15.75 14.55 4.38
CA GLY A 438 -14.79 15.14 3.45
C GLY A 438 -14.58 16.64 3.68
N LEU A 439 -14.12 17.35 2.66
CA LEU A 439 -14.00 18.82 2.71
C LEU A 439 -15.28 19.46 2.19
N GLN A 440 -15.85 20.37 2.98
CA GLN A 440 -17.04 21.14 2.61
C GLN A 440 -16.66 22.61 2.50
N PHE A 441 -17.02 23.25 1.38
CA PHE A 441 -16.67 24.63 1.11
C PHE A 441 -17.93 25.51 1.09
N GLU A 442 -17.95 26.56 1.89
CA GLU A 442 -19.05 27.54 1.94
C GLU A 442 -18.51 28.98 1.81
N THR A 443 -19.40 29.91 1.44
CA THR A 443 -19.11 31.35 1.48
C THR A 443 -20.15 32.06 2.35
N ARG A 444 -19.67 32.93 3.25
CA ARG A 444 -20.47 33.85 4.06
C ARG A 444 -20.05 35.31 3.87
N CYS A 445 -19.17 35.58 2.91
CA CYS A 445 -18.65 36.91 2.62
C CYS A 445 -19.69 37.79 1.89
N SER A 446 -19.79 39.06 2.28
CA SER A 446 -20.67 40.03 1.60
C SER A 446 -20.21 40.29 0.17
N GLU A 447 -21.16 40.47 -0.76
CA GLU A 447 -20.84 40.89 -2.13
C GLU A 447 -20.22 42.31 -2.18
N ASP A 448 -20.40 43.09 -1.10
CA ASP A 448 -19.81 44.43 -0.97
C ASP A 448 -18.31 44.40 -0.66
N ASP A 449 -17.83 43.33 0.00
CA ASP A 449 -16.41 43.19 0.40
C ASP A 449 -15.60 42.50 -0.70
N LEU A 450 -16.20 41.50 -1.36
CA LEU A 450 -15.58 40.75 -2.44
C LEU A 450 -16.60 40.33 -3.50
N ASP A 451 -16.36 40.69 -4.76
CA ASP A 451 -17.25 40.32 -5.87
C ASP A 451 -17.45 38.79 -5.94
N ARG A 452 -18.67 38.38 -6.29
CA ARG A 452 -19.06 36.96 -6.39
C ARG A 452 -18.17 36.13 -7.33
N ASN A 453 -17.57 36.76 -8.34
CA ASN A 453 -16.64 36.09 -9.26
C ASN A 453 -15.35 35.66 -8.54
N TRP A 454 -14.82 36.52 -7.66
CA TRP A 454 -13.63 36.22 -6.87
C TRP A 454 -13.93 35.20 -5.76
N GLN A 455 -15.11 35.30 -5.13
CA GLN A 455 -15.55 34.28 -4.17
C GLN A 455 -15.59 32.87 -4.80
N ARG A 456 -16.17 32.75 -6.01
CA ARG A 456 -16.19 31.49 -6.76
C ARG A 456 -14.78 31.00 -7.13
N LEU A 457 -13.88 31.92 -7.45
CA LEU A 457 -12.49 31.59 -7.77
C LEU A 457 -11.76 31.00 -6.55
N VAL A 458 -11.93 31.60 -5.37
CA VAL A 458 -11.37 31.08 -4.12
C VAL A 458 -11.88 29.66 -3.83
N LEU A 459 -13.19 29.42 -3.96
CA LEU A 459 -13.76 28.07 -3.79
C LEU A 459 -13.20 27.08 -4.81
N THR A 460 -13.04 27.50 -6.07
CA THR A 460 -12.44 26.65 -7.12
C THR A 460 -11.00 26.26 -6.77
N HIS A 461 -10.20 27.18 -6.23
CA HIS A 461 -8.83 26.88 -5.80
C HIS A 461 -8.79 26.00 -4.54
N LEU A 462 -9.80 26.06 -3.68
CA LEU A 462 -9.93 25.12 -2.58
C LEU A 462 -10.28 23.70 -3.08
N GLU A 463 -11.02 23.57 -4.18
CA GLU A 463 -11.41 22.27 -4.75
C GLU A 463 -10.38 21.66 -5.72
N GLU A 464 -9.48 22.46 -6.31
CA GLU A 464 -8.59 22.00 -7.39
C GLU A 464 -7.46 21.07 -6.95
N ARG A 465 -7.08 21.08 -5.66
CA ARG A 465 -5.93 20.32 -5.12
C ARG A 465 -6.28 19.67 -3.79
N VAL A 466 -5.72 18.48 -3.56
CA VAL A 466 -5.68 17.87 -2.22
C VAL A 466 -4.71 18.66 -1.33
N HIS A 467 -5.25 19.31 -0.30
CA HIS A 467 -4.45 20.11 0.63
C HIS A 467 -3.72 19.21 1.63
N ARG A 468 -2.45 19.53 1.87
CA ARG A 468 -1.61 18.81 2.83
C ARG A 468 -1.84 19.35 4.24
N GLY A 469 -1.74 18.46 5.21
CA GLY A 469 -1.75 18.74 6.64
C GLY A 469 -0.37 19.16 7.16
N VAL A 470 -0.34 19.49 8.43
CA VAL A 470 0.81 20.12 9.11
C VAL A 470 1.57 19.10 9.95
N LEU A 471 0.93 18.01 10.38
CA LEU A 471 1.57 17.03 11.27
C LEU A 471 2.50 16.07 10.52
N THR A 472 2.00 15.50 9.43
CA THR A 472 2.68 14.45 8.65
C THR A 472 2.73 14.78 7.15
N GLY A 473 2.11 15.89 6.75
CA GLY A 473 1.91 16.22 5.33
C GLY A 473 0.85 15.35 4.65
N ALA A 474 0.04 14.64 5.43
CA ALA A 474 -1.09 13.83 4.96
C ALA A 474 -2.26 14.69 4.49
N ALA A 475 -3.14 14.14 3.65
CA ALA A 475 -4.29 14.89 3.14
C ALA A 475 -5.26 15.30 4.26
N ILE A 476 -5.73 16.55 4.25
CA ILE A 476 -6.76 17.00 5.19
C ILE A 476 -8.16 16.48 4.79
N THR A 477 -9.00 16.18 5.79
CA THR A 477 -10.37 15.68 5.60
C THR A 477 -11.27 16.11 6.76
N ASP A 478 -12.58 15.98 6.55
CA ASP A 478 -13.63 16.19 7.57
C ASP A 478 -13.58 17.60 8.14
N MET A 479 -13.52 18.60 7.25
CA MET A 479 -13.44 20.02 7.61
C MET A 479 -14.44 20.82 6.80
N LYS A 480 -15.08 21.78 7.47
CA LYS A 480 -15.91 22.79 6.84
C LYS A 480 -15.10 24.09 6.75
N ILE A 481 -14.82 24.53 5.54
CA ILE A 481 -14.01 25.71 5.24
C ILE A 481 -14.94 26.78 4.65
N THR A 482 -15.13 27.85 5.41
CA THR A 482 -16.03 28.95 5.05
C THR A 482 -15.24 30.22 4.76
N LEU A 483 -15.42 30.79 3.56
CA LEU A 483 -14.89 32.12 3.24
C LEU A 483 -15.70 33.19 3.98
N VAL A 484 -15.07 33.90 4.92
CA VAL A 484 -15.76 34.92 5.74
C VAL A 484 -15.47 36.33 5.24
N ALA A 485 -14.21 36.62 4.93
CA ALA A 485 -13.80 37.93 4.44
C ALA A 485 -12.71 37.77 3.37
N GLY A 486 -12.59 38.77 2.50
CA GLY A 486 -11.53 38.84 1.52
C GLY A 486 -11.53 40.19 0.82
N ARG A 487 -10.42 40.54 0.18
CA ARG A 487 -10.28 41.85 -0.46
C ARG A 487 -9.49 41.74 -1.77
N ALA A 488 -9.99 42.40 -2.79
CA ALA A 488 -9.36 42.56 -4.10
C ALA A 488 -9.03 44.04 -4.37
N HIS A 489 -8.03 44.28 -5.22
CA HIS A 489 -7.70 45.58 -5.77
C HIS A 489 -8.03 45.65 -7.26
N ASN A 490 -8.85 46.62 -7.68
CA ASN A 490 -9.45 46.72 -9.04
C ASN A 490 -8.46 46.71 -10.22
N LYS A 491 -7.18 47.02 -10.00
CA LYS A 491 -6.14 47.07 -11.06
C LYS A 491 -4.96 46.14 -10.85
N HIS A 492 -4.87 45.54 -9.66
CA HIS A 492 -3.68 44.86 -9.18
C HIS A 492 -4.03 43.48 -8.64
N THR A 493 -5.17 42.91 -9.03
CA THR A 493 -5.54 41.56 -8.61
C THR A 493 -5.77 40.73 -9.84
N GLU A 494 -5.00 39.66 -9.95
CA GLU A 494 -5.13 38.64 -10.98
C GLU A 494 -5.62 37.33 -10.35
N GLY A 495 -6.14 36.42 -11.18
CA GLY A 495 -6.67 35.15 -10.68
C GLY A 495 -5.62 34.29 -9.94
N GLY A 496 -4.34 34.40 -10.32
CA GLY A 496 -3.25 33.70 -9.65
C GLY A 496 -2.96 34.19 -8.22
N ASP A 497 -3.32 35.44 -7.89
CA ASP A 497 -3.04 36.03 -6.57
C ASP A 497 -3.95 35.44 -5.50
N PHE A 498 -5.25 35.27 -5.82
CA PHE A 498 -6.20 34.61 -4.93
C PHE A 498 -5.82 33.15 -4.68
N ARG A 499 -5.30 32.45 -5.68
CA ARG A 499 -4.79 31.07 -5.50
C ARG A 499 -3.74 31.01 -4.40
N GLN A 500 -2.75 31.90 -4.44
CA GLN A 500 -1.68 31.96 -3.45
C GLN A 500 -2.18 32.39 -2.07
N ALA A 501 -3.06 33.41 -2.01
CA ALA A 501 -3.64 33.89 -0.75
C ALA A 501 -4.49 32.81 -0.07
N THR A 502 -5.32 32.07 -0.83
CA THR A 502 -6.17 30.99 -0.32
C THR A 502 -5.36 29.85 0.29
N TYR A 503 -4.30 29.39 -0.39
CA TYR A 503 -3.45 28.31 0.13
C TYR A 503 -2.73 28.72 1.41
N ARG A 504 -2.24 29.96 1.48
CA ARG A 504 -1.58 30.51 2.67
C ARG A 504 -2.56 30.69 3.82
N ALA A 505 -3.79 31.11 3.55
CA ALA A 505 -4.85 31.22 4.56
C ALA A 505 -5.17 29.87 5.19
N LEU A 506 -5.35 28.83 4.35
CA LEU A 506 -5.59 27.47 4.81
C LEU A 506 -4.40 26.96 5.64
N ARG A 507 -3.17 27.16 5.14
CA ARG A 507 -1.95 26.68 5.81
C ARG A 507 -1.71 27.37 7.15
N GLN A 508 -1.87 28.69 7.22
CA GLN A 508 -1.70 29.47 8.45
C GLN A 508 -2.70 29.02 9.52
N GLY A 509 -3.98 28.86 9.16
CA GLY A 509 -4.94 28.44 10.18
C GLY A 509 -4.78 26.98 10.58
N LEU A 510 -4.26 26.09 9.72
CA LEU A 510 -3.87 24.73 10.15
C LEU A 510 -2.69 24.74 11.15
N MET A 511 -1.74 25.68 11.02
CA MET A 511 -0.65 25.86 11.99
C MET A 511 -1.15 26.32 13.37
N GLU A 512 -2.22 27.11 13.38
CA GLU A 512 -2.85 27.62 14.61
C GLU A 512 -3.85 26.63 15.21
N ALA A 513 -4.43 25.76 14.39
CA ALA A 513 -5.37 24.73 14.83
C ALA A 513 -4.70 23.59 15.61
N SER A 514 -5.46 23.04 16.56
CA SER A 514 -5.17 21.73 17.14
C SER A 514 -5.48 20.63 16.10
N CYS A 515 -4.49 20.30 15.27
CA CYS A 515 -4.60 19.24 14.28
C CYS A 515 -4.57 17.83 14.92
N ILE A 516 -5.34 16.90 14.37
CA ILE A 516 -5.42 15.49 14.78
C ILE A 516 -5.11 14.60 13.58
N LEU A 517 -4.23 13.63 13.78
CA LEU A 517 -3.96 12.57 12.80
C LEU A 517 -5.05 11.50 12.88
N LEU A 518 -5.55 11.10 11.72
CA LEU A 518 -6.55 10.05 11.53
C LEU A 518 -5.92 8.86 10.84
N GLU A 519 -6.32 7.68 11.29
CA GLU A 519 -5.95 6.42 10.67
C GLU A 519 -7.22 5.65 10.25
N PRO A 520 -7.12 4.76 9.26
CA PRO A 520 -8.23 3.91 8.89
C PRO A 520 -8.49 2.85 9.95
N TRP A 521 -9.77 2.54 10.18
CA TRP A 521 -10.25 1.52 11.12
C TRP A 521 -11.04 0.43 10.40
N TYR A 522 -10.83 -0.81 10.81
CA TYR A 522 -11.63 -1.95 10.40
C TYR A 522 -12.80 -2.17 11.34
N THR A 523 -13.96 -2.54 10.79
CA THR A 523 -14.94 -3.37 11.49
C THR A 523 -14.60 -4.82 11.19
N PHE A 524 -14.47 -5.65 12.22
CA PHE A 524 -14.12 -7.06 12.05
C PHE A 524 -15.16 -7.99 12.64
N ARG A 525 -15.23 -9.17 12.04
CA ARG A 525 -15.97 -10.34 12.53
C ARG A 525 -14.97 -11.47 12.72
N LEU A 526 -14.82 -11.92 13.95
CA LEU A 526 -13.87 -12.95 14.36
C LEU A 526 -14.66 -14.15 14.89
N GLU A 527 -14.62 -15.26 14.14
CA GLU A 527 -15.21 -16.53 14.55
C GLU A 527 -14.13 -17.35 15.24
N VAL A 528 -14.35 -17.73 16.50
CA VAL A 528 -13.39 -18.52 17.30
C VAL A 528 -14.09 -19.60 18.12
N PRO A 529 -13.42 -20.71 18.47
CA PRO A 529 -13.96 -21.68 19.41
C PRO A 529 -14.19 -21.07 20.80
N GLU A 530 -15.19 -21.57 21.53
CA GLU A 530 -15.51 -21.06 22.88
C GLU A 530 -14.32 -21.05 23.84
N ALA A 531 -13.46 -22.07 23.74
CA ALA A 531 -12.25 -22.19 24.57
C ALA A 531 -11.21 -21.08 24.34
N SER A 532 -11.30 -20.35 23.22
CA SER A 532 -10.32 -19.34 22.81
C SER A 532 -10.83 -17.90 22.89
N ILE A 533 -12.08 -17.68 23.32
CA ILE A 533 -12.70 -16.34 23.40
C ILE A 533 -11.88 -15.39 24.28
N GLY A 534 -11.48 -15.83 25.49
CA GLY A 534 -10.77 -14.98 26.44
C GLY A 534 -9.43 -14.47 25.88
N ARG A 535 -8.69 -15.35 25.17
CA ARG A 535 -7.46 -14.96 24.49
C ARG A 535 -7.73 -13.98 23.34
N ALA A 536 -8.73 -14.27 22.51
CA ALA A 536 -9.09 -13.41 21.39
C ALA A 536 -9.45 -11.98 21.86
N MET A 537 -10.22 -11.85 22.94
CA MET A 537 -10.56 -10.55 23.51
C MET A 537 -9.33 -9.80 24.03
N THR A 538 -8.45 -10.45 24.80
CA THR A 538 -7.21 -9.83 25.29
C THR A 538 -6.30 -9.38 24.14
N ASP A 539 -6.24 -10.17 23.07
CA ASP A 539 -5.40 -9.87 21.90
C ASP A 539 -5.96 -8.70 21.06
N ILE A 540 -7.29 -8.51 21.04
CA ILE A 540 -7.95 -7.35 20.44
C ILE A 540 -7.72 -6.09 21.28
N GLU A 541 -7.86 -6.18 22.61
CA GLU A 541 -7.61 -5.07 23.53
C GLU A 541 -6.15 -4.58 23.45
N LYS A 542 -5.19 -5.51 23.39
CA LYS A 542 -3.76 -5.19 23.18
C LYS A 542 -3.50 -4.48 21.86
N ARG A 543 -4.34 -4.72 20.85
CA ARG A 543 -4.27 -4.09 19.52
C ARG A 543 -5.11 -2.81 19.44
N CYS A 544 -5.46 -2.24 20.59
CA CYS A 544 -6.27 -1.01 20.68
C CYS A 544 -7.64 -1.13 20.00
N GLY A 545 -8.16 -2.36 19.88
CA GLY A 545 -9.49 -2.63 19.35
C GLY A 545 -10.53 -2.78 20.46
N THR A 546 -11.79 -2.65 20.06
CA THR A 546 -12.96 -2.94 20.89
C THR A 546 -13.72 -4.11 20.30
N CYS A 547 -14.27 -5.00 21.12
CA CYS A 547 -15.07 -6.13 20.65
C CYS A 547 -16.23 -6.46 21.57
N VAL A 548 -17.29 -7.01 20.98
CA VAL A 548 -18.49 -7.52 21.64
C VAL A 548 -18.77 -8.92 21.11
N ILE A 549 -19.31 -9.78 21.96
CA ILE A 549 -19.77 -11.12 21.56
C ILE A 549 -21.18 -10.99 20.99
N GLU A 550 -21.38 -11.34 19.72
CA GLU A 550 -22.66 -11.17 19.02
C GLU A 550 -23.50 -12.44 19.07
N GLU A 551 -22.93 -13.59 18.68
CA GLU A 551 -23.60 -14.88 18.71
C GLU A 551 -22.69 -15.95 19.30
N ASN A 552 -23.27 -16.87 20.07
CA ASN A 552 -22.62 -18.11 20.45
C ASN A 552 -23.48 -19.28 19.95
N ARG A 553 -23.05 -19.93 18.87
CA ARG A 553 -23.79 -21.01 18.20
C ARG A 553 -22.89 -22.24 18.07
N GLN A 554 -23.37 -23.38 18.57
CA GLN A 554 -22.78 -24.71 18.34
C GLN A 554 -21.25 -24.78 18.62
N GLY A 555 -20.79 -24.20 19.73
CA GLY A 555 -19.38 -24.26 20.13
C GLY A 555 -18.43 -23.31 19.36
N GLN A 556 -18.96 -22.44 18.51
CA GLN A 556 -18.25 -21.30 17.94
C GLN A 556 -18.89 -19.99 18.39
N ALA A 557 -18.05 -19.06 18.83
CA ALA A 557 -18.45 -17.71 19.17
C ALA A 557 -18.02 -16.74 18.06
N VAL A 558 -18.91 -15.80 17.76
CA VAL A 558 -18.67 -14.71 16.81
C VAL A 558 -18.45 -13.43 17.61
N LEU A 559 -17.24 -12.89 17.51
CA LEU A 559 -16.83 -11.62 18.08
C LEU A 559 -16.90 -10.55 16.99
N THR A 560 -17.67 -9.50 17.21
CA THR A 560 -17.69 -8.33 16.32
C THR A 560 -17.07 -7.14 17.01
N GLY A 561 -16.26 -6.39 16.28
CA GLY A 561 -15.50 -5.30 16.88
C GLY A 561 -14.95 -4.32 15.88
N GLN A 562 -14.20 -3.36 16.40
CA GLN A 562 -13.52 -2.35 15.61
C GLN A 562 -12.08 -2.21 16.07
N ALA A 563 -11.14 -2.08 15.13
CA ALA A 563 -9.72 -1.96 15.46
C ALA A 563 -8.96 -1.17 14.38
N PRO A 564 -7.86 -0.50 14.73
CA PRO A 564 -6.99 0.16 13.77
C PRO A 564 -6.43 -0.81 12.72
N VAL A 565 -6.38 -0.38 11.46
CA VAL A 565 -5.77 -1.18 10.37
C VAL A 565 -4.31 -1.50 10.68
N ALA A 566 -3.58 -0.56 11.29
CA ALA A 566 -2.18 -0.74 11.69
C ALA A 566 -1.98 -1.92 12.64
N ALA A 567 -2.84 -2.04 13.65
CA ALA A 567 -2.70 -3.00 14.74
C ALA A 567 -3.20 -4.41 14.38
N MET A 568 -4.09 -4.51 13.39
CA MET A 568 -4.66 -5.79 12.92
C MET A 568 -3.78 -6.52 11.89
N ARG A 569 -2.63 -5.94 11.51
CA ARG A 569 -1.68 -6.56 10.58
C ARG A 569 -1.19 -7.91 11.12
N GLY A 570 -1.28 -8.94 10.27
CA GLY A 570 -0.80 -10.29 10.59
C GLY A 570 -1.61 -11.04 11.67
N TYR A 571 -2.67 -10.43 12.22
CA TYR A 571 -3.42 -11.04 13.32
C TYR A 571 -4.10 -12.37 12.92
N GLN A 572 -4.52 -12.51 11.67
CA GLN A 572 -5.11 -13.75 11.16
C GLN A 572 -4.20 -14.97 11.34
N SER A 573 -2.89 -14.82 11.14
CA SER A 573 -1.92 -15.92 11.34
C SER A 573 -1.84 -16.36 12.80
N GLU A 574 -1.87 -15.41 13.74
CA GLU A 574 -1.92 -15.70 15.17
C GLU A 574 -3.23 -16.38 15.56
N VAL A 575 -4.36 -15.88 15.06
CA VAL A 575 -5.70 -16.48 15.24
C VAL A 575 -5.69 -17.94 14.80
N ILE A 576 -5.23 -18.21 13.57
CA ILE A 576 -5.13 -19.58 13.04
C ILE A 576 -4.26 -20.45 13.96
N SER A 577 -3.12 -19.93 14.43
CA SER A 577 -2.20 -20.67 15.30
C SER A 577 -2.84 -21.10 16.62
N TYR A 578 -3.43 -20.16 17.38
CA TYR A 578 -3.98 -20.49 18.70
C TYR A 578 -5.35 -21.19 18.66
N THR A 579 -6.12 -21.01 17.59
CA THR A 579 -7.40 -21.70 17.38
C THR A 579 -7.24 -23.06 16.69
N ARG A 580 -6.00 -23.49 16.39
CA ARG A 580 -5.72 -24.72 15.62
C ARG A 580 -6.45 -24.73 14.27
N GLY A 581 -6.49 -23.58 13.60
CA GLY A 581 -7.10 -23.38 12.28
C GLY A 581 -8.63 -23.33 12.26
N GLN A 582 -9.28 -23.20 13.41
CA GLN A 582 -10.75 -23.03 13.49
C GLN A 582 -11.18 -21.56 13.46
N GLY A 583 -10.25 -20.65 13.70
CA GLY A 583 -10.49 -19.22 13.76
C GLY A 583 -10.54 -18.56 12.39
N ARG A 584 -11.51 -17.67 12.19
CA ARG A 584 -11.65 -16.86 10.97
C ARG A 584 -11.84 -15.41 11.32
N LEU A 585 -10.95 -14.54 10.84
CA LEU A 585 -11.11 -13.09 10.89
C LEU A 585 -11.61 -12.61 9.53
N ALA A 586 -12.64 -11.79 9.51
CA ALA A 586 -13.04 -11.00 8.34
C ALA A 586 -13.01 -9.53 8.74
N CYS A 587 -12.46 -8.67 7.88
CA CYS A 587 -12.31 -7.23 8.14
C CYS A 587 -12.92 -6.42 6.99
N THR A 588 -13.70 -5.41 7.32
CA THR A 588 -14.25 -4.43 6.38
C THR A 588 -13.83 -3.02 6.80
N LEU A 589 -13.54 -2.15 5.83
CA LEU A 589 -13.16 -0.76 6.13
C LEU A 589 -14.38 0.00 6.66
N LYS A 590 -14.30 0.54 7.88
CA LYS A 590 -15.34 1.38 8.48
C LYS A 590 -15.21 2.84 8.02
N GLY A 591 -13.98 3.34 8.03
CA GLY A 591 -13.67 4.76 7.81
C GLY A 591 -12.42 5.18 8.56
N TYR A 592 -12.28 6.48 8.82
CA TYR A 592 -11.14 7.09 9.50
C TYR A 592 -11.51 7.52 10.91
N GLU A 593 -10.67 7.19 11.89
CA GLU A 593 -10.81 7.60 13.29
C GLU A 593 -9.48 8.14 13.84
N PRO A 594 -9.48 8.81 15.01
CA PRO A 594 -8.25 9.31 15.62
C PRO A 594 -7.18 8.23 15.76
N CYS A 595 -5.97 8.57 15.33
CA CYS A 595 -4.84 7.67 15.34
C CYS A 595 -4.44 7.30 16.78
N HIS A 596 -4.39 6.00 17.06
CA HIS A 596 -4.06 5.45 18.38
C HIS A 596 -2.63 5.82 18.83
N ASN A 597 -1.67 5.91 17.89
CA ASN A 597 -0.26 6.20 18.16
C ASN A 597 0.26 7.44 17.41
N SER A 598 -0.54 8.51 17.35
CA SER A 598 -0.24 9.75 16.62
C SER A 598 1.17 10.31 16.83
N ARG A 599 1.68 10.36 18.07
CA ARG A 599 3.02 10.91 18.38
C ARG A 599 4.15 10.15 17.70
N GLU A 600 4.09 8.82 17.72
CA GLU A 600 5.12 7.97 17.12
C GLU A 600 5.17 8.16 15.61
N ILE A 601 4.01 8.22 14.96
CA ILE A 601 3.91 8.42 13.50
C ILE A 601 4.42 9.81 13.10
N ILE A 602 4.10 10.85 13.88
CA ILE A 602 4.58 12.21 13.63
C ILE A 602 6.11 12.27 13.73
N GLU A 603 6.69 11.68 14.78
CA GLU A 603 8.15 11.61 14.96
C GLU A 603 8.84 10.82 13.85
N GLN A 604 8.26 9.68 13.42
CA GLN A 604 8.81 8.87 12.33
C GLN A 604 8.74 9.59 10.97
N THR A 605 7.67 10.33 10.72
CA THR A 605 7.51 11.06 9.45
C THR A 605 8.44 12.27 9.37
N GLY A 606 8.69 12.94 10.51
CA GLY A 606 9.64 14.05 10.60
C GLY A 606 9.31 15.24 9.68
N TYR A 607 8.04 15.41 9.34
CA TYR A 607 7.59 16.45 8.41
C TYR A 607 7.71 17.84 9.05
N ASP A 608 8.39 18.76 8.36
CA ASP A 608 8.57 20.15 8.80
C ASP A 608 7.77 21.10 7.89
N PRO A 609 6.62 21.63 8.36
CA PRO A 609 5.76 22.53 7.60
C PRO A 609 6.44 23.80 7.10
N ASP A 610 7.41 24.33 7.84
CA ASP A 610 8.08 25.59 7.49
C ASP A 610 9.14 25.40 6.40
N ARG A 611 9.57 24.16 6.14
CA ARG A 611 10.51 23.81 5.05
C ARG A 611 9.80 23.47 3.73
N ASP A 612 8.48 23.31 3.74
CA ASP A 612 7.71 23.02 2.53
C ASP A 612 7.56 24.29 1.67
N MET A 613 8.45 24.43 0.68
CA MET A 613 8.45 25.56 -0.26
C MET A 613 7.26 25.52 -1.23
N GLU A 614 6.64 24.35 -1.44
CA GLU A 614 5.45 24.23 -2.30
C GLU A 614 4.17 24.63 -1.56
N ASN A 615 4.15 24.51 -0.23
CA ASN A 615 3.01 24.84 0.63
C ASN A 615 3.43 25.77 1.79
N PRO A 616 3.82 27.02 1.49
CA PRO A 616 4.40 27.93 2.47
C PRO A 616 3.39 28.33 3.55
N THR A 617 3.85 28.38 4.81
CA THR A 617 3.05 28.73 6.00
C THR A 617 2.84 30.24 6.17
N GLY A 618 3.78 31.06 5.69
CA GLY A 618 3.74 32.53 5.82
C GLY A 618 2.92 33.25 4.76
N SER A 619 2.72 34.56 4.93
CA SER A 619 2.08 35.46 3.94
C SER A 619 3.08 36.46 3.35
N VAL A 620 2.83 36.95 2.13
CA VAL A 620 3.76 37.85 1.42
C VAL A 620 3.19 39.26 1.40
N PHE A 621 3.89 40.22 2.01
CA PHE A 621 3.50 41.62 2.08
C PHE A 621 4.48 42.50 1.31
N CYS A 622 4.07 43.71 0.92
CA CYS A 622 4.95 44.66 0.27
C CYS A 622 5.34 45.81 1.22
N ALA A 623 6.64 46.07 1.36
CA ALA A 623 7.15 47.30 1.99
C ALA A 623 8.20 47.94 1.08
N HIS A 624 8.08 49.24 0.82
CA HIS A 624 9.02 50.01 0.01
C HIS A 624 9.25 49.46 -1.42
N GLY A 625 8.27 48.75 -1.99
CA GLY A 625 8.36 48.22 -3.35
C GLY A 625 9.09 46.87 -3.48
N ALA A 626 9.38 46.20 -2.35
CA ALA A 626 9.88 44.83 -2.32
C ALA A 626 8.95 43.95 -1.47
N GLY A 627 8.59 42.77 -2.00
CA GLY A 627 7.84 41.76 -1.26
C GLY A 627 8.70 41.11 -0.18
N PHE A 628 8.19 41.01 1.05
CA PHE A 628 8.80 40.29 2.16
C PHE A 628 7.82 39.27 2.74
N VAL A 629 8.34 38.17 3.30
CA VAL A 629 7.54 37.09 3.87
C VAL A 629 7.36 37.30 5.37
N VAL A 630 6.12 37.31 5.83
CA VAL A 630 5.75 37.33 7.26
C VAL A 630 5.46 35.89 7.70
N SER A 631 6.06 35.49 8.81
CA SER A 631 5.86 34.16 9.41
C SER A 631 4.43 34.00 9.95
N TRP A 632 3.88 32.78 9.88
CA TRP A 632 2.47 32.46 10.15
C TRP A 632 1.95 32.98 11.50
N ASP A 633 2.82 33.07 12.50
CA ASP A 633 2.55 33.53 13.87
C ASP A 633 2.26 35.04 13.94
N ARG A 634 2.77 35.83 12.99
CA ARG A 634 2.64 37.29 12.97
C ARG A 634 1.74 37.81 11.85
N VAL A 635 1.21 36.94 10.99
CA VAL A 635 0.40 37.36 9.83
C VAL A 635 -0.82 38.18 10.27
N LYS A 636 -1.51 37.77 11.34
CA LYS A 636 -2.72 38.45 11.85
C LYS A 636 -2.50 39.92 12.22
N GLU A 637 -1.29 40.30 12.64
CA GLU A 637 -0.94 41.67 13.02
C GLU A 637 -0.80 42.62 11.82
N TYR A 638 -0.60 42.07 10.62
CA TYR A 638 -0.34 42.82 9.38
C TYR A 638 -1.54 42.82 8.41
N MET A 639 -2.63 42.13 8.74
CA MET A 639 -3.82 42.06 7.89
C MET A 639 -4.53 43.41 7.81
N HIS A 640 -5.13 43.71 6.65
CA HIS A 640 -5.80 44.98 6.41
C HIS A 640 -7.32 44.90 6.60
N VAL A 641 -7.88 43.69 6.69
CA VAL A 641 -9.31 43.43 6.92
C VAL A 641 -9.53 42.85 8.31
N ASP A 642 -10.49 43.44 9.04
CA ASP A 642 -10.98 42.90 10.30
C ASP A 642 -12.13 41.94 10.02
N SER A 643 -11.99 40.68 10.43
CA SER A 643 -12.97 39.63 10.17
C SER A 643 -14.22 39.74 11.03
N GLY A 644 -14.17 40.53 12.13
CA GLY A 644 -15.29 40.71 13.05
C GLY A 644 -15.71 39.43 13.79
N ILE A 645 -14.92 38.36 13.75
CA ILE A 645 -15.21 37.08 14.41
C ILE A 645 -14.57 37.06 15.80
N VAL A 646 -15.39 36.88 16.84
CA VAL A 646 -14.91 36.57 18.19
C VAL A 646 -14.97 35.06 18.37
N ILE A 647 -13.82 34.38 18.33
CA ILE A 647 -13.71 32.96 18.68
C ILE A 647 -13.56 32.88 20.20
N GLU A 648 -14.60 32.45 20.91
CA GLU A 648 -14.53 32.20 22.35
C GLU A 648 -13.64 30.96 22.62
N SER A 649 -12.44 31.18 23.17
CA SER A 649 -11.55 30.12 23.61
C SER A 649 -12.19 29.29 24.74
N PRO A 650 -12.26 27.95 24.65
CA PRO A 650 -12.78 27.13 25.73
C PRO A 650 -11.70 26.88 26.79
N GLY A 651 -11.76 27.63 27.89
CA GLY A 651 -11.26 27.22 29.21
C GLY A 651 -9.93 27.84 29.69
N GLY A 652 -10.03 28.85 30.57
CA GLY A 652 -8.89 29.38 31.34
C GLY A 652 -9.29 30.55 32.26
N GLU A 653 -9.85 30.19 33.41
CA GLU A 653 -10.17 30.94 34.64
C GLU A 653 -9.89 32.45 34.79
N GLU A 654 -10.90 33.11 35.35
CA GLU A 654 -11.02 34.52 35.75
C GLU A 654 -9.85 35.06 36.60
N ARG A 655 -9.41 36.28 36.26
CA ARG A 655 -8.97 37.27 37.25
C ARG A 655 -9.69 38.59 37.00
N GLU A 656 -10.64 38.89 37.87
CA GLU A 656 -11.33 40.17 37.97
C GLU A 656 -10.36 41.33 38.28
N GLY A 657 -10.65 42.51 37.72
CA GLY A 657 -10.28 43.79 38.35
C GLY A 657 -9.92 44.95 37.40
N GLU A 658 -10.92 45.60 36.79
CA GLU A 658 -11.29 47.00 37.05
C GLU A 658 -12.13 47.59 35.90
N LYS A 659 -13.43 47.77 36.18
CA LYS A 659 -14.37 48.49 35.32
C LYS A 659 -14.18 49.99 35.50
N SER A 660 -14.20 50.68 34.36
CA SER A 660 -14.28 52.13 34.23
C SER A 660 -15.43 52.75 35.04
N PRO A 661 -15.26 53.98 35.55
CA PRO A 661 -16.37 54.88 35.78
C PRO A 661 -16.32 56.02 34.76
N PHE A 662 -17.32 56.11 33.88
CA PHE A 662 -18.31 57.19 33.97
C PHE A 662 -19.36 57.13 32.86
N SER A 663 -20.63 57.05 33.25
CA SER A 663 -21.74 57.62 32.49
C SER A 663 -22.42 58.68 33.35
N GLY A 664 -22.66 59.88 32.81
CA GLY A 664 -23.48 60.91 33.44
C GLY A 664 -23.53 62.24 32.67
N ARG A 665 -24.52 62.35 31.77
CA ARG A 665 -24.83 63.50 30.88
C ARG A 665 -25.08 64.84 31.60
N ASN A 666 -24.70 65.96 30.97
CA ASN A 666 -25.67 66.98 30.49
C ASN A 666 -25.06 68.11 29.62
N GLN A 667 -25.77 68.39 28.51
CA GLN A 667 -26.03 69.66 27.82
C GLN A 667 -24.91 70.70 27.55
N GLY A 668 -24.72 70.99 26.26
CA GLY A 668 -24.91 72.34 25.73
C GLY A 668 -23.67 73.12 25.28
N GLN A 669 -23.74 73.56 24.01
CA GLN A 669 -23.16 74.80 23.46
C GLN A 669 -21.68 74.83 23.02
N SER A 670 -21.55 74.71 21.68
CA SER A 670 -20.93 75.67 20.75
C SER A 670 -19.48 76.15 20.89
N SER A 671 -18.88 76.24 19.70
CA SER A 671 -17.90 77.23 19.21
C SER A 671 -16.41 76.84 19.21
N ALA A 672 -15.93 76.57 17.98
CA ALA A 672 -14.81 77.20 17.29
C ALA A 672 -13.62 77.74 18.11
N GLY A 673 -12.40 77.35 17.72
CA GLY A 673 -11.20 78.12 18.06
C GLY A 673 -9.89 77.38 17.80
N GLN A 674 -9.12 77.90 16.85
CA GLN A 674 -7.81 77.45 16.37
C GLN A 674 -6.65 77.58 17.39
N ASN A 675 -5.53 76.93 17.01
CA ASN A 675 -4.11 77.24 17.27
C ASN A 675 -3.37 76.59 18.46
N ALA A 676 -2.58 75.56 18.09
CA ALA A 676 -1.11 75.49 18.08
C ALA A 676 -0.24 75.82 19.33
N CYS A 677 0.82 74.98 19.46
CA CYS A 677 2.05 75.06 20.28
C CYS A 677 1.88 74.58 21.73
N ALA A 678 2.67 73.65 22.29
CA ALA A 678 4.06 73.29 22.02
C ALA A 678 4.39 71.83 22.37
N GLU A 679 5.41 71.30 21.70
CA GLU A 679 6.12 70.05 22.01
C GLU A 679 6.92 70.15 23.32
N THR A 680 7.11 69.01 23.99
CA THR A 680 8.34 68.76 24.76
C THR A 680 8.78 67.31 24.56
N TRP A 681 9.93 67.13 23.93
CA TRP A 681 10.70 65.90 23.87
C TRP A 681 11.28 65.57 25.25
N LEU A 682 11.35 64.29 25.61
CA LEU A 682 12.15 63.80 26.75
C LEU A 682 13.34 62.97 26.23
N SER A 683 14.45 63.13 26.95
CA SER A 683 15.84 62.92 26.53
C SER A 683 16.42 61.55 26.91
N THR A 684 17.55 61.25 26.28
CA THR A 684 18.39 60.04 26.36
C THR A 684 18.94 59.64 27.75
N ASP A 685 18.74 60.44 28.80
CA ASP A 685 19.30 60.17 30.13
C ASP A 685 18.43 59.21 30.97
N GLU A 686 17.15 59.01 30.62
CA GLU A 686 16.28 58.04 31.32
C GLU A 686 16.52 56.59 30.88
N ILE A 687 17.08 56.40 29.68
CA ILE A 687 17.32 55.07 29.11
C ILE A 687 18.59 54.44 29.72
N ASP A 688 19.62 55.24 29.98
CA ASP A 688 20.89 54.77 30.57
C ASP A 688 20.74 54.41 32.07
N ALA A 689 19.81 55.04 32.79
CA ALA A 689 19.55 54.76 34.21
C ALA A 689 18.86 53.40 34.47
N ILE A 690 18.23 52.80 33.46
CA ILE A 690 17.58 51.49 33.55
C ILE A 690 18.59 50.36 33.25
N LEU A 691 19.54 50.61 32.35
CA LEU A 691 20.59 49.65 31.96
C LEU A 691 21.62 49.39 33.07
N GLU A 692 21.90 50.36 33.96
CA GLU A 692 22.81 50.15 35.10
C GLU A 692 22.20 49.30 36.25
N ARG A 693 20.88 49.12 36.30
CA ARG A 693 20.20 48.45 37.45
C ARG A 693 20.13 46.94 37.38
N THR A 694 20.52 46.30 36.27
CA THR A 694 20.28 44.87 36.08
C THR A 694 21.54 44.02 35.98
N PHE A 695 22.73 44.60 35.77
CA PHE A 695 23.88 43.80 35.33
C PHE A 695 24.93 43.37 36.38
N TYR A 696 25.00 43.94 37.60
CA TYR A 696 25.96 43.44 38.62
C TYR A 696 25.50 43.60 40.07
N SER A 697 25.03 42.52 40.71
CA SER A 697 25.27 42.26 42.13
C SER A 697 24.83 40.84 42.53
N ASN A 698 25.61 40.00 43.22
CA ASN A 698 27.05 39.95 43.44
C ASN A 698 27.41 38.57 44.01
N SER A 699 28.68 38.22 43.83
CA SER A 699 29.46 37.08 44.33
C SER A 699 29.34 36.74 45.84
N ARG A 700 29.51 35.43 46.17
CA ARG A 700 30.12 34.74 47.36
C ARG A 700 30.17 35.50 48.71
N ASP A 701 29.89 34.94 49.90
CA ASP A 701 30.51 33.75 50.53
C ASP A 701 29.81 33.38 51.89
N LYS A 702 29.93 32.10 52.29
CA LYS A 702 29.91 31.42 53.63
C LYS A 702 29.32 32.09 54.91
N SER A 703 28.46 31.36 55.65
CA SER A 703 28.81 30.51 56.83
C SER A 703 27.69 30.28 57.89
N ALA A 704 27.80 29.13 58.59
CA ALA A 704 27.21 28.68 59.89
C ALA A 704 25.83 27.98 59.89
N ARG A 705 25.74 26.62 59.88
CA ARG A 705 25.73 25.64 61.03
C ARG A 705 24.63 25.93 62.08
N LYS A 706 23.78 24.98 62.51
CA LYS A 706 24.12 23.70 63.20
C LYS A 706 22.84 22.87 63.48
N GLY A 707 22.92 21.53 63.40
CA GLY A 707 21.90 20.64 64.00
C GLY A 707 21.82 19.20 63.44
N TYR A 708 22.85 18.37 63.66
CA TYR A 708 22.82 16.87 63.62
C TYR A 708 22.82 16.36 65.09
N PRO A 709 22.62 15.06 65.46
CA PRO A 709 22.89 13.80 64.71
C PRO A 709 21.83 12.65 64.87
N GLY A 710 21.73 11.63 63.98
CA GLY A 710 22.55 10.39 63.87
C GLY A 710 21.79 9.18 64.48
N LYS A 711 21.79 7.90 64.01
CA LYS A 711 22.69 7.11 63.15
C LYS A 711 22.04 5.72 62.85
N SER A 712 22.22 5.23 61.60
CA SER A 712 22.63 3.87 61.14
C SER A 712 21.74 2.63 61.43
N ARG A 713 21.59 1.60 60.57
CA ARG A 713 22.51 1.04 59.56
C ARG A 713 21.85 -0.05 58.68
N GLY A 714 22.39 -0.24 57.45
CA GLY A 714 22.35 -1.46 56.61
C GLY A 714 21.61 -1.28 55.27
N SER A 715 22.06 -1.64 54.07
CA SER A 715 23.29 -2.21 53.49
C SER A 715 23.02 -2.40 51.98
N ARG A 716 23.92 -1.88 51.09
CA ARG A 716 24.33 -2.31 49.72
C ARG A 716 23.21 -2.61 48.69
N SER A 717 23.22 -2.20 47.41
CA SER A 717 24.28 -1.87 46.44
C SER A 717 23.65 -1.35 45.12
N ALA A 718 24.46 -0.67 44.29
CA ALA A 718 24.44 -0.62 42.80
C ALA A 718 24.32 0.80 42.21
N ALA A 719 25.28 1.09 41.31
CA ALA A 719 25.64 2.41 40.80
C ALA A 719 24.58 3.01 39.87
N ALA A 720 24.25 4.28 40.12
CA ALA A 720 23.32 5.07 39.32
C ALA A 720 24.05 5.91 38.26
N TYR A 721 23.49 5.83 37.06
CA TYR A 721 23.74 6.61 35.86
C TYR A 721 23.85 8.13 36.11
N SER A 722 24.86 8.76 35.50
CA SER A 722 24.87 10.20 35.24
C SER A 722 23.98 10.50 34.02
N GLY A 723 22.90 11.26 34.22
CA GLY A 723 21.99 11.69 33.16
C GLY A 723 22.67 12.59 32.11
N PRO A 724 22.24 12.54 30.83
CA PRO A 724 22.74 13.46 29.82
C PRO A 724 22.12 14.85 29.98
N VAL A 725 23.00 15.84 29.85
CA VAL A 725 22.75 17.27 29.94
C VAL A 725 21.81 17.73 28.82
N THR A 726 20.73 18.41 29.17
CA THR A 726 19.85 19.16 28.27
C THR A 726 20.64 20.29 27.60
N ARG A 727 20.80 20.23 26.27
CA ARG A 727 21.27 21.36 25.45
C ARG A 727 20.06 22.20 25.03
N THR A 728 19.97 23.40 25.59
CA THR A 728 19.06 24.46 25.17
C THR A 728 19.35 24.86 23.72
N TYR A 729 18.36 24.74 22.83
CA TYR A 729 18.49 25.09 21.41
C TYR A 729 18.18 26.58 21.21
N GLN A 730 19.17 27.36 20.76
CA GLN A 730 18.98 28.73 20.30
C GLN A 730 18.76 28.74 18.78
N LYS A 731 17.62 29.31 18.34
CA LYS A 731 17.25 29.54 16.94
C LYS A 731 18.31 30.44 16.27
N GLN A 732 19.08 29.91 15.31
CA GLN A 732 20.02 30.68 14.49
C GLN A 732 19.33 31.19 13.22
N GLU A 733 19.49 32.48 12.90
CA GLU A 733 19.02 33.09 11.66
C GLU A 733 19.66 32.44 10.43
N ALA A 734 18.93 32.36 9.31
CA ALA A 734 19.41 31.78 8.06
C ALA A 734 20.61 32.58 7.52
N ARG A 735 21.79 31.99 7.59
CA ARG A 735 23.06 32.59 7.15
C ARG A 735 23.25 32.33 5.66
N GLN A 736 23.76 33.32 4.92
CA GLN A 736 24.09 33.16 3.49
C GLN A 736 25.13 32.04 3.32
N GLU A 737 24.89 31.13 2.37
CA GLU A 737 25.74 29.95 2.13
C GLU A 737 26.89 30.28 1.17
N TYR A 738 28.12 30.00 1.61
CA TYR A 738 29.35 30.12 0.82
C TYR A 738 29.96 28.74 0.59
N LEU A 739 30.34 28.44 -0.66
CA LEU A 739 31.10 27.25 -1.01
C LEU A 739 32.49 27.66 -1.51
N LEU A 740 33.52 27.33 -0.72
CA LEU A 740 34.93 27.51 -1.07
C LEU A 740 35.45 26.22 -1.68
N VAL A 741 36.06 26.29 -2.86
CA VAL A 741 36.62 25.14 -3.56
C VAL A 741 38.11 25.33 -3.72
N ASP A 742 38.91 24.40 -3.20
CA ASP A 742 40.34 24.33 -3.50
C ASP A 742 40.54 23.78 -4.91
N GLY A 743 40.86 24.67 -5.85
CA GLY A 743 40.87 24.36 -7.27
C GLY A 743 41.90 23.29 -7.66
N TYR A 744 43.10 23.29 -7.08
CA TYR A 744 44.12 22.29 -7.44
C TYR A 744 43.84 20.94 -6.80
N ASN A 745 43.35 20.92 -5.56
CA ASN A 745 42.96 19.66 -4.91
C ASN A 745 41.89 18.92 -5.71
N ILE A 746 40.87 19.64 -6.19
CA ILE A 746 39.82 19.06 -7.03
C ILE A 746 40.35 18.59 -8.39
N ILE A 747 41.17 19.40 -9.08
CA ILE A 747 41.75 19.04 -10.38
C ILE A 747 42.55 17.73 -10.31
N PHE A 748 43.35 17.54 -9.26
CA PHE A 748 44.15 16.33 -9.10
C PHE A 748 43.35 15.13 -8.55
N ALA A 749 42.21 15.37 -7.90
CA ALA A 749 41.35 14.33 -7.37
C ALA A 749 40.43 13.69 -8.44
N TRP A 750 40.01 14.46 -9.46
CA TRP A 750 39.10 13.94 -10.50
C TRP A 750 39.89 13.43 -11.71
N GLU A 751 39.71 12.15 -12.06
CA GLU A 751 40.46 11.49 -13.13
C GLU A 751 40.43 12.28 -14.46
N GLU A 752 39.26 12.75 -14.89
CA GLU A 752 39.08 13.52 -16.13
C GLU A 752 39.86 14.85 -16.13
N LEU A 753 39.84 15.59 -15.01
CA LEU A 753 40.56 16.86 -14.88
C LEU A 753 42.06 16.65 -14.71
N ARG A 754 42.46 15.56 -14.05
CA ARG A 754 43.86 15.19 -13.86
C ARG A 754 44.52 14.80 -15.18
N GLU A 755 43.82 14.05 -16.03
CA GLU A 755 44.29 13.72 -17.38
C GLU A 755 44.47 14.99 -18.23
N LEU A 756 43.47 15.88 -18.21
CA LEU A 756 43.54 17.19 -18.86
C LEU A 756 44.67 18.07 -18.32
N ALA A 757 44.95 18.00 -17.01
CA ALA A 757 46.00 18.78 -16.36
C ALA A 757 47.41 18.35 -16.78
N LEU A 758 47.61 17.05 -17.09
CA LEU A 758 48.89 16.54 -17.60
C LEU A 758 49.24 17.12 -18.97
N ASP A 759 48.23 17.40 -19.80
CA ASP A 759 48.40 17.96 -21.15
C ASP A 759 48.36 19.50 -21.15
N ASN A 760 47.43 20.10 -20.41
CA ASN A 760 47.25 21.56 -20.32
C ASN A 760 46.58 21.97 -18.98
N MET A 761 47.38 22.48 -18.05
CA MET A 761 46.92 23.01 -16.76
C MET A 761 45.90 24.16 -16.88
N ASP A 762 46.00 25.00 -17.91
CA ASP A 762 45.04 26.09 -18.12
C ASP A 762 43.69 25.55 -18.64
N GLY A 763 43.75 24.48 -19.45
CA GLY A 763 42.56 23.76 -19.91
C GLY A 763 41.82 23.07 -18.77
N ALA A 764 42.54 22.43 -17.84
CA ALA A 764 41.94 21.80 -16.66
C ALA A 764 41.29 22.82 -15.72
N ARG A 765 41.92 23.99 -15.51
CA ARG A 765 41.34 25.12 -14.75
C ARG A 765 40.06 25.63 -15.40
N GLY A 766 40.08 25.87 -16.71
CA GLY A 766 38.90 26.28 -17.49
C GLY A 766 37.74 25.29 -17.33
N ARG A 767 38.04 23.99 -17.49
CA ARG A 767 37.04 22.93 -17.39
C ARG A 767 36.43 22.83 -15.99
N LEU A 768 37.22 22.97 -14.92
CA LEU A 768 36.71 23.00 -13.55
C LEU A 768 35.78 24.19 -13.33
N MET A 769 36.17 25.38 -13.78
CA MET A 769 35.35 26.58 -13.64
C MET A 769 33.99 26.44 -14.34
N ASP A 770 33.96 25.89 -15.57
CA ASP A 770 32.71 25.66 -16.30
C ASP A 770 31.77 24.69 -15.56
N LEU A 771 32.30 23.63 -14.93
CA LEU A 771 31.51 22.68 -14.15
C LEU A 771 30.88 23.36 -12.92
N LEU A 772 31.66 24.20 -12.23
CA LEU A 772 31.20 24.90 -11.02
C LEU A 772 30.20 26.03 -11.32
N CYS A 773 30.30 26.69 -12.48
CA CYS A 773 29.30 27.66 -12.93
C CYS A 773 27.90 27.05 -13.04
N ASN A 774 27.79 25.86 -13.64
CA ASN A 774 26.52 25.14 -13.75
C ASN A 774 25.97 24.76 -12.37
N TYR A 775 26.85 24.32 -11.48
CA TYR A 775 26.48 23.95 -10.11
C TYR A 775 25.90 25.12 -9.31
N GLN A 776 26.57 26.28 -9.36
CA GLN A 776 26.11 27.47 -8.64
C GLN A 776 24.77 28.00 -9.15
N ALA A 777 24.50 27.91 -10.46
CA ALA A 777 23.24 28.34 -11.05
C ALA A 777 22.03 27.60 -10.45
N ILE A 778 22.24 26.37 -9.98
CA ILE A 778 21.19 25.50 -9.45
C ILE A 778 21.12 25.58 -7.92
N ARG A 779 22.27 25.53 -7.23
CA ARG A 779 22.32 25.57 -5.75
C ARG A 779 22.07 26.97 -5.16
N LYS A 780 22.14 28.03 -5.97
CA LYS A 780 21.97 29.44 -5.55
C LYS A 780 22.86 29.83 -4.34
N CYS A 781 24.07 29.26 -4.25
CA CYS A 781 25.06 29.61 -3.24
C CYS A 781 26.11 30.60 -3.78
N CYS A 782 26.87 31.25 -2.89
CA CYS A 782 28.03 32.06 -3.30
C CYS A 782 29.25 31.14 -3.45
N LEU A 783 29.67 30.86 -4.68
CA LEU A 783 30.76 29.92 -4.97
C LEU A 783 32.06 30.66 -5.25
N MET A 784 33.11 30.30 -4.52
CA MET A 784 34.45 30.84 -4.67
C MET A 784 35.47 29.73 -4.91
N VAL A 785 36.20 29.79 -6.01
CA VAL A 785 37.28 28.86 -6.34
C VAL A 785 38.61 29.53 -6.07
N VAL A 786 39.47 28.89 -5.27
CA VAL A 786 40.78 29.41 -4.90
C VAL A 786 41.86 28.60 -5.62
N PHE A 787 42.76 29.30 -6.33
CA PHE A 787 43.93 28.73 -6.97
C PHE A 787 45.20 29.36 -6.41
N ASP A 788 46.22 28.53 -6.14
CA ASP A 788 47.58 29.01 -5.92
C ASP A 788 48.10 29.78 -7.14
N ALA A 789 48.73 30.93 -6.90
CA ALA A 789 49.47 31.65 -7.93
C ALA A 789 50.74 30.88 -8.33
N TYR A 790 50.70 30.25 -9.51
CA TYR A 790 51.89 29.63 -10.11
C TYR A 790 52.57 30.60 -11.11
N ARG A 791 53.77 31.07 -10.71
CA ARG A 791 54.84 31.70 -11.53
C ARG A 791 54.56 33.04 -12.23
N VAL A 792 54.36 34.12 -11.47
CA VAL A 792 54.79 35.48 -11.87
C VAL A 792 55.24 36.25 -10.63
N ALA A 793 56.49 36.73 -10.61
CA ALA A 793 57.07 37.42 -9.46
C ALA A 793 56.32 38.73 -9.17
N GLY A 794 55.78 38.87 -7.95
CA GLY A 794 55.17 40.12 -7.47
C GLY A 794 53.66 40.32 -7.72
N HIS A 795 52.88 39.25 -7.91
CA HIS A 795 51.43 39.34 -8.05
C HIS A 795 50.69 39.62 -6.72
N ALA A 796 49.77 40.58 -6.72
CA ALA A 796 48.80 40.78 -5.63
C ALA A 796 47.61 39.81 -5.79
N THR A 797 46.88 39.55 -4.70
CA THR A 797 45.65 38.71 -4.72
C THR A 797 44.70 39.25 -5.79
N GLU A 798 44.40 38.44 -6.80
CA GLU A 798 43.52 38.81 -7.90
C GLU A 798 42.19 38.08 -7.74
N VAL A 799 41.12 38.84 -7.56
CA VAL A 799 39.74 38.34 -7.53
C VAL A 799 39.11 38.69 -8.85
N SER A 800 38.73 37.67 -9.61
CA SER A 800 38.06 37.80 -10.90
C SER A 800 36.71 37.10 -10.84
N GLU A 801 35.73 37.61 -11.57
CA GLU A 801 34.44 36.94 -11.74
C GLU A 801 34.48 36.15 -13.04
N TYR A 802 34.28 34.83 -12.95
CA TYR A 802 34.12 33.96 -14.11
C TYR A 802 32.65 33.55 -14.21
N HIS A 803 31.92 34.16 -15.13
CA HIS A 803 30.46 34.04 -15.23
C HIS A 803 29.76 34.39 -13.90
N ASN A 804 29.22 33.41 -13.18
CA ASN A 804 28.53 33.57 -11.91
C ASN A 804 29.40 33.24 -10.67
N ILE A 805 30.58 32.63 -10.85
CA ILE A 805 31.47 32.21 -9.75
C ILE A 805 32.60 33.22 -9.53
N GLN A 806 33.08 33.33 -8.27
CA GLN A 806 34.26 34.12 -7.94
C GLN A 806 35.52 33.25 -7.99
N VAL A 807 36.54 33.71 -8.70
CA VAL A 807 37.83 33.02 -8.84
C VAL A 807 38.90 33.87 -8.19
N VAL A 808 39.59 33.29 -7.21
CA VAL A 808 40.65 33.94 -6.44
C VAL A 808 41.98 33.28 -6.76
N TYR A 809 42.92 34.09 -7.25
CA TYR A 809 44.33 33.70 -7.30
C TYR A 809 45.05 34.31 -6.10
N THR A 810 45.69 33.47 -5.28
CA THR A 810 46.40 33.93 -4.08
C THR A 810 47.67 34.71 -4.44
N LYS A 811 48.26 35.43 -3.48
CA LYS A 811 49.57 36.10 -3.66
C LYS A 811 50.71 35.07 -3.55
N GLU A 812 51.89 35.38 -4.11
CA GLU A 812 53.06 34.46 -4.17
C GLU A 812 53.51 33.87 -2.81
N ALA A 813 53.19 34.54 -1.70
CA ALA A 813 53.56 34.12 -0.34
C ALA A 813 52.40 33.51 0.49
N GLU A 814 51.24 33.24 -0.11
CA GLU A 814 50.06 32.69 0.55
C GLU A 814 49.49 31.54 -0.26
N THR A 815 49.37 30.36 0.36
CA THR A 815 48.76 29.20 -0.28
C THR A 815 47.24 29.31 -0.28
N ALA A 816 46.58 28.56 -1.16
CA ALA A 816 45.13 28.42 -1.23
C ALA A 816 44.57 28.01 0.13
N ASP A 817 45.22 27.05 0.79
CA ASP A 817 44.91 26.62 2.17
C ASP A 817 44.92 27.80 3.14
N GLN A 818 45.98 28.61 3.18
CA GLN A 818 46.08 29.77 4.07
C GLN A 818 44.98 30.80 3.79
N TYR A 819 44.60 30.99 2.53
CA TYR A 819 43.51 31.88 2.16
C TYR A 819 42.15 31.33 2.61
N ILE A 820 41.89 30.04 2.39
CA ILE A 820 40.65 29.35 2.78
C ILE A 820 40.52 29.34 4.30
N GLU A 821 41.56 28.99 5.04
CA GLU A 821 41.58 29.02 6.52
C GLU A 821 41.27 30.42 7.06
N LYS A 822 41.88 31.46 6.47
CA LYS A 822 41.67 32.85 6.88
C LYS A 822 40.24 33.29 6.59
N PHE A 823 39.73 32.98 5.40
CA PHE A 823 38.36 33.30 5.00
C PHE A 823 37.35 32.58 5.90
N ALA A 824 37.54 31.28 6.12
CA ALA A 824 36.71 30.47 7.00
C ALA A 824 36.72 31.02 8.44
N HIS A 825 37.89 31.39 8.99
CA HIS A 825 37.97 31.95 10.33
C HIS A 825 37.24 33.29 10.48
N GLU A 826 37.40 34.19 9.51
CA GLU A 826 36.77 35.53 9.51
C GLU A 826 35.25 35.44 9.30
N ASN A 827 34.77 34.46 8.53
CA ASN A 827 33.39 34.41 8.03
C ASN A 827 32.51 33.31 8.65
N ALA A 828 33.07 32.27 9.29
CA ALA A 828 32.31 31.15 9.88
C ALA A 828 31.30 31.57 10.96
N ARG A 829 31.51 32.73 11.60
CA ARG A 829 30.56 33.26 12.59
C ARG A 829 29.37 33.97 11.96
N ARG A 830 29.48 34.44 10.71
CA ARG A 830 28.49 35.28 10.02
C ARG A 830 27.75 34.53 8.92
N PHE A 831 28.42 33.59 8.25
CA PHE A 831 27.93 32.86 7.09
C PHE A 831 27.96 31.35 7.33
N ASP A 832 27.20 30.58 6.54
CA ASP A 832 27.31 29.12 6.53
C ASP A 832 28.34 28.74 5.45
N VAL A 833 29.55 28.41 5.90
CA VAL A 833 30.71 28.21 5.02
C VAL A 833 30.94 26.72 4.84
N SER A 834 30.93 26.27 3.59
CA SER A 834 31.30 24.92 3.17
C SER A 834 32.63 24.97 2.41
N VAL A 835 33.56 24.07 2.74
CA VAL A 835 34.86 23.97 2.05
C VAL A 835 34.96 22.62 1.37
N ALA A 836 35.29 22.63 0.08
CA ALA A 836 35.53 21.45 -0.73
C ALA A 836 37.03 21.15 -0.85
N THR A 837 37.49 20.11 -0.15
CA THR A 837 38.88 19.63 -0.19
C THR A 837 39.00 18.17 0.26
N SER A 838 39.97 17.44 -0.30
CA SER A 838 40.35 16.09 0.11
C SER A 838 41.68 16.04 0.89
N ASP A 839 42.30 17.19 1.21
CA ASP A 839 43.52 17.20 2.04
C ASP A 839 43.17 16.96 3.51
N GLY A 840 43.68 15.86 4.09
CA GLY A 840 43.36 15.48 5.46
C GLY A 840 43.82 16.47 6.53
N VAL A 841 44.87 17.27 6.29
CA VAL A 841 45.30 18.31 7.24
C VAL A 841 44.32 19.47 7.23
N GLU A 842 43.95 19.93 6.04
CA GLU A 842 42.99 21.03 5.83
C GLU A 842 41.61 20.67 6.40
N GLN A 843 41.16 19.44 6.19
CA GLN A 843 39.87 18.96 6.69
C GLN A 843 39.74 19.09 8.22
N VAL A 844 40.80 18.77 8.96
CA VAL A 844 40.81 18.87 10.42
C VAL A 844 40.75 20.33 10.88
N ILE A 845 41.43 21.22 10.16
CA ILE A 845 41.48 22.66 10.47
C ILE A 845 40.11 23.30 10.23
N ILE A 846 39.49 23.05 9.08
CA ILE A 846 38.16 23.57 8.73
C ILE A 846 37.07 23.08 9.68
N LEU A 847 37.09 21.79 10.04
CA LEU A 847 36.17 21.25 11.04
C LEU A 847 36.39 21.91 12.42
N GLY A 848 37.65 22.18 12.78
CA GLY A 848 38.00 22.92 14.00
C GLY A 848 37.45 24.35 14.05
N GLN A 849 37.20 24.96 12.89
CA GLN A 849 36.61 26.30 12.76
C GLN A 849 35.06 26.29 12.71
N GLY A 850 34.43 25.10 12.70
CA GLY A 850 32.97 24.95 12.69
C GLY A 850 32.32 25.13 11.32
N CYS A 851 33.09 25.01 10.23
CA CYS A 851 32.60 25.04 8.86
C CYS A 851 32.17 23.63 8.39
N ARG A 852 31.33 23.55 7.36
CA ARG A 852 30.98 22.28 6.70
C ARG A 852 32.10 21.86 5.76
N LEU A 853 32.32 20.55 5.67
CA LEU A 853 33.32 19.96 4.82
C LEU A 853 32.66 19.14 3.73
N ILE A 854 33.14 19.27 2.50
CA ILE A 854 32.76 18.45 1.35
C ILE A 854 34.04 17.84 0.78
N SER A 855 34.09 16.51 0.65
CA SER A 855 35.23 15.88 -0.02
C SER A 855 35.18 16.09 -1.54
N ALA A 856 36.32 15.98 -2.23
CA ALA A 856 36.33 16.11 -3.69
C ALA A 856 35.42 15.08 -4.38
N ARG A 857 35.28 13.88 -3.80
CA ARG A 857 34.41 12.82 -4.33
C ARG A 857 32.93 13.16 -4.14
N GLU A 858 32.54 13.62 -2.96
CA GLU A 858 31.16 14.04 -2.69
C GLU A 858 30.75 15.21 -3.59
N LEU A 859 31.65 16.18 -3.81
CA LEU A 859 31.39 17.28 -4.74
C LEU A 859 31.17 16.77 -6.18
N LYS A 860 31.92 15.75 -6.64
CA LYS A 860 31.74 15.14 -7.97
C LYS A 860 30.38 14.45 -8.09
N GLU A 861 30.03 13.62 -7.11
CA GLU A 861 28.75 12.89 -7.08
C GLU A 861 27.56 13.88 -7.04
N GLU A 862 27.70 14.99 -6.34
CA GLU A 862 26.68 16.04 -6.31
C GLU A 862 26.56 16.77 -7.66
N LEU A 863 27.67 17.11 -8.30
CA LEU A 863 27.71 17.69 -9.65
C LEU A 863 27.06 16.78 -10.70
N ASP A 864 27.34 15.48 -10.66
CA ASP A 864 26.78 14.51 -11.60
C ASP A 864 25.26 14.36 -11.40
N ARG A 865 24.79 14.35 -10.14
CA ARG A 865 23.37 14.36 -9.81
C ARG A 865 22.67 15.62 -10.33
N VAL A 866 23.27 16.79 -10.10
CA VAL A 866 22.74 18.09 -10.53
C VAL A 866 22.69 18.20 -12.06
N ASN A 867 23.73 17.74 -12.76
CA ASN A 867 23.74 17.69 -14.22
C ASN A 867 22.74 16.66 -14.79
N GLY A 868 22.50 15.56 -14.08
CA GLY A 868 21.44 14.60 -14.41
C GLY A 868 20.06 15.23 -14.39
N MET A 869 19.74 15.97 -13.33
CA MET A 869 18.47 16.71 -13.19
C MET A 869 18.27 17.73 -14.32
N LEU A 870 19.31 18.50 -14.66
CA LEU A 870 19.30 19.43 -15.80
C LEU A 870 18.95 18.73 -17.12
N ARG A 871 19.50 17.53 -17.34
CA ARG A 871 19.30 16.76 -18.57
C ARG A 871 17.90 16.20 -18.66
N GLU A 872 17.32 15.79 -17.54
CA GLU A 872 15.93 15.37 -17.43
C GLU A 872 14.98 16.55 -17.63
N GLU A 873 15.22 17.70 -16.97
CA GLU A 873 14.42 18.92 -17.14
C GLU A 873 14.46 19.45 -18.59
N TYR A 874 15.60 19.33 -19.28
CA TYR A 874 15.74 19.75 -20.68
C TYR A 874 15.08 18.76 -21.67
N LEU A 875 14.98 17.48 -21.31
CA LEU A 875 14.28 16.46 -22.10
C LEU A 875 12.76 16.51 -21.88
N ASP A 876 12.32 16.94 -20.70
CA ASP A 876 10.91 17.06 -20.33
C ASP A 876 10.26 18.39 -20.77
N GLN A 877 11.01 19.35 -21.33
CA GLN A 877 10.41 20.51 -21.99
C GLN A 877 9.82 20.15 -23.37
N PRO A 878 8.48 20.15 -23.54
CA PRO A 878 7.85 19.94 -24.84
C PRO A 878 7.87 21.27 -25.60
N GLY A 879 9.03 21.63 -26.20
CA GLY A 879 9.16 22.97 -26.77
C GLY A 879 10.30 23.26 -27.75
N LEU A 880 11.28 22.37 -27.93
CA LEU A 880 12.33 22.54 -28.95
C LEU A 880 12.24 21.42 -29.98
N LYS A 881 11.20 21.52 -30.84
CA LYS A 881 11.21 20.84 -32.13
C LYS A 881 12.52 21.18 -32.82
N ARG A 882 13.35 20.16 -33.05
CA ARG A 882 14.42 20.24 -34.04
C ARG A 882 13.77 20.64 -35.37
N ASN A 883 13.89 21.91 -35.76
CA ASN A 883 13.54 22.38 -37.08
C ASN A 883 14.39 21.61 -38.09
N ARG A 884 13.85 20.51 -38.63
CA ARG A 884 14.48 19.82 -39.75
C ARG A 884 14.30 20.73 -40.95
N LEU A 885 15.36 20.92 -41.74
CA LEU A 885 15.34 21.80 -42.91
C LEU A 885 14.19 21.50 -43.89
N TYR A 886 13.69 20.26 -43.88
CA TYR A 886 12.53 19.82 -44.65
C TYR A 886 11.21 20.47 -44.24
N ASP A 887 11.05 20.90 -42.99
CA ASP A 887 9.80 21.49 -42.49
C ASP A 887 9.62 22.96 -42.89
N ILE A 888 10.66 23.58 -43.47
CA ILE A 888 10.69 25.01 -43.82
C ILE A 888 10.67 25.23 -45.35
N LEU A 889 10.97 24.19 -46.15
CA LEU A 889 11.08 24.32 -47.60
C LEU A 889 9.71 24.16 -48.31
N PRO A 890 9.42 24.95 -49.36
CA PRO A 890 8.22 24.78 -50.18
C PRO A 890 8.19 23.38 -50.81
N GLU A 891 7.00 22.77 -50.93
CA GLU A 891 6.82 21.39 -51.41
C GLU A 891 7.46 21.11 -52.78
N GLU A 892 7.54 22.11 -53.66
CA GLU A 892 8.22 22.00 -54.96
C GLU A 892 9.73 21.73 -54.82
N VAL A 893 10.39 22.34 -53.84
CA VAL A 893 11.83 22.16 -53.58
C VAL A 893 12.09 20.79 -52.95
N ILE A 894 11.19 20.34 -52.06
CA ILE A 894 11.26 19.01 -51.46
C ILE A 894 11.09 17.93 -52.54
N ARG A 895 10.20 18.14 -53.51
CA ARG A 895 9.99 17.21 -54.62
C ARG A 895 11.20 17.14 -55.55
N GLN A 896 11.81 18.28 -55.87
CA GLN A 896 13.05 18.32 -56.65
C GLN A 896 14.23 17.68 -55.91
N MET A 897 14.32 17.83 -54.59
CA MET A 897 15.34 17.15 -53.79
C MET A 897 15.13 15.64 -53.70
N ARG A 898 13.88 15.16 -53.66
CA ARG A 898 13.56 13.72 -53.74
C ARG A 898 13.85 13.13 -55.13
N GLU A 899 13.53 13.86 -56.19
CA GLU A 899 13.88 13.47 -57.56
C GLU A 899 15.41 13.45 -57.78
N ALA A 900 16.15 14.36 -57.14
CA ALA A 900 17.62 14.38 -57.16
C ALA A 900 18.28 13.29 -56.28
N ALA A 901 17.58 12.83 -55.24
CA ALA A 901 18.08 11.81 -54.31
C ALA A 901 17.88 10.37 -54.79
N GLY A 902 17.19 10.13 -55.91
CA GLY A 902 17.14 8.83 -56.57
C GLY A 902 16.39 7.73 -55.82
N GLU A 903 15.42 8.07 -54.97
CA GLU A 903 14.56 7.08 -54.31
C GLU A 903 13.38 6.70 -55.20
N ASP A 904 13.66 5.83 -56.18
CA ASP A 904 12.65 5.16 -56.99
C ASP A 904 12.16 3.89 -56.27
N LYS A 905 10.83 3.82 -56.06
CA LYS A 905 9.97 2.63 -55.89
C LYS A 905 10.55 1.38 -55.19
N LYS A 906 9.95 1.04 -54.04
CA LYS A 906 9.32 -0.28 -53.82
C LYS A 906 8.33 -0.21 -52.66
N ASP A 907 7.22 -0.91 -52.87
CA ASP A 907 5.95 -1.01 -52.13
C ASP A 907 6.00 -0.89 -50.60
#